data_AF-B7VQ99-F1
#
_entry.id   AF-B7VQ99-F1
#
_cell.length_a   1.000
_cell.length_b   1.000
_cell.length_c   1.000
_cell.angle_alpha   90.00
_cell.angle_beta   90.00
_cell.angle_gamma   90.00
#
_symmetry.space_group_name_H-M   'P 1'
#
loop_
_entity.id
_entity.type
_entity.pdbx_description
1 polymer ?
#
loop_
_entity_poly.entity_id
_entity_poly.type
_entity_poly.pdbx_seq_one_letter_code
_entity_poly.pdbx_strand_id
1 'polypeptide(L)'
;MLPGQHEAGVDLSGSPLSANAVIDWEIANSDLVFGSYADKTDNKRSTTIGYMYNQKLELNSGWLENDLRNNAELHGVNFEDFFLHFSEDTVLAEVDNTHGENTLLSGKPMILGYTASEDHAGFWLYQEPPWDADVFENFEQDGALYVYHAEQFERLTFKFSQFAVSGEFWIEYPTAIDSHGRVSQWERLDVKKDKTLNMTRNQSVIWNLPGNWVRATTHDGSGVSYGGGQYFGSTFLREGGRLYVVRVRWQSENADDRPRLKEVKLKNSFPTVKLTDAPTTTPDGNAISQWRNIRGFDVSADLNGDNYLSPSEYRNRTNKNATARFRWESRVVPFGRMWSANSSWSLTNVANADYLSAIHRYYKQSWASQGLDGAYNDDTNKLIGSNQFYVHSGGHVQELGAVAGSNQADDLYKQQFSAFLQNLSVLESDASIGLNIGTANLLGRNGQSHLSEAGSLYLREHYIFPSTGFSGYSGISKFWDNSALAYNGQRVIFQATTRYGRVQYLGNSEENWKKDQYSTLAIYHLNRHAQHSYFNQWNNSYVYGSDNTTADIFWQSGVPKNIAYQPSSLLAVDLGEPSHQVLQGFEPIPLMLSTTTPQPTDYTIVGDSSMSEVVHADLPNGMTHVLPTFTYFMYQSKNQVAAGGPEDMVLAREFSNGRVLYRTDFHGKNSSFYEAEKLMIVLDVPMKPVDENGNIGEYVTEIHIGGYEGLFLLY
;
A
#
# COMPACT_ATOMS: atom_id res chain seq x y z
N MET A 1 0.15 -13.15 11.99
CA MET A 1 -0.97 -12.33 12.52
C MET A 1 -0.84 -10.89 12.01
N LEU A 2 -1.95 -10.15 11.91
CA LEU A 2 -1.95 -8.72 11.55
C LEU A 2 -2.47 -7.88 12.72
N PRO A 3 -1.59 -7.26 13.52
CA PRO A 3 -1.97 -6.54 14.73
C PRO A 3 -2.51 -5.15 14.41
N GLY A 4 -3.33 -4.61 15.31
CA GLY A 4 -3.72 -3.20 15.29
C GLY A 4 -5.06 -2.95 15.99
N GLN A 5 -5.31 -1.72 16.44
CA GLN A 5 -6.60 -1.32 17.04
C GLN A 5 -7.05 -2.21 18.21
N HIS A 6 -6.10 -2.74 19.00
CA HIS A 6 -6.42 -3.59 20.15
C HIS A 6 -7.32 -2.88 21.16
N GLU A 7 -8.39 -3.55 21.57
CA GLU A 7 -9.34 -3.08 22.57
C GLU A 7 -9.76 -4.22 23.51
N ALA A 8 -10.45 -3.89 24.61
CA ALA A 8 -11.00 -4.91 25.49
C ALA A 8 -12.16 -5.64 24.79
N GLY A 9 -12.25 -6.96 24.98
CA GLY A 9 -13.23 -7.82 24.33
C GLY A 9 -13.54 -9.06 25.16
N VAL A 10 -13.93 -10.13 24.49
CA VAL A 10 -14.16 -11.46 25.09
C VAL A 10 -13.48 -12.57 24.28
N ASP A 11 -13.13 -13.67 24.92
CA ASP A 11 -12.73 -14.88 24.21
C ASP A 11 -13.95 -15.64 23.62
N LEU A 12 -13.69 -16.76 22.93
CA LEU A 12 -14.73 -17.62 22.34
C LEU A 12 -15.67 -18.26 23.39
N SER A 13 -15.30 -18.28 24.67
CA SER A 13 -16.17 -18.72 25.78
C SER A 13 -17.04 -17.59 26.36
N GLY A 14 -16.82 -16.34 25.92
CA GLY A 14 -17.44 -15.14 26.48
C GLY A 14 -16.72 -14.55 27.69
N SER A 15 -15.53 -15.05 28.03
CA SER A 15 -14.75 -14.55 29.16
C SER A 15 -14.04 -13.25 28.79
N PRO A 16 -14.01 -12.21 29.66
CA PRO A 16 -13.38 -10.93 29.34
C PRO A 16 -11.89 -11.03 29.02
N LEU A 17 -11.45 -10.29 28.01
CA LEU A 17 -10.05 -10.10 27.62
C LEU A 17 -9.70 -8.60 27.61
N SER A 18 -8.54 -8.25 28.15
CA SER A 18 -7.97 -6.91 27.98
C SER A 18 -7.22 -6.80 26.66
N ALA A 19 -7.03 -5.57 26.15
CA ALA A 19 -6.22 -5.34 24.95
C ALA A 19 -4.82 -5.97 25.04
N ASN A 20 -4.16 -5.87 26.20
CA ASN A 20 -2.85 -6.49 26.43
C ASN A 20 -2.91 -8.02 26.41
N ALA A 21 -3.99 -8.63 26.92
CA ALA A 21 -4.17 -10.08 26.84
C ALA A 21 -4.33 -10.56 25.39
N VAL A 22 -4.94 -9.74 24.51
CA VAL A 22 -5.00 -10.02 23.07
C VAL A 22 -3.59 -10.00 22.46
N ILE A 23 -2.78 -8.98 22.78
CA ILE A 23 -1.39 -8.90 22.31
C ILE A 23 -0.58 -10.11 22.76
N ASP A 24 -0.67 -10.48 24.04
CA ASP A 24 0.04 -11.66 24.58
C ASP A 24 -0.41 -12.95 23.90
N TRP A 25 -1.72 -13.08 23.61
CA TRP A 25 -2.25 -14.21 22.86
C TRP A 25 -1.71 -14.24 21.42
N GLU A 26 -1.68 -13.11 20.71
CA GLU A 26 -1.18 -13.03 19.34
C GLU A 26 0.30 -13.44 19.25
N ILE A 27 1.12 -12.95 20.19
CA ILE A 27 2.55 -13.30 20.28
C ILE A 27 2.73 -14.79 20.57
N ALA A 28 1.91 -15.37 21.45
CA ALA A 28 2.00 -16.78 21.81
C ALA A 28 1.49 -17.74 20.70
N ASN A 29 0.67 -17.24 19.76
CA ASN A 29 0.01 -18.04 18.72
C ASN A 29 0.44 -17.64 17.30
N SER A 30 1.62 -17.04 17.13
CA SER A 30 2.15 -16.69 15.81
C SER A 30 3.62 -17.05 15.64
N ASP A 31 3.94 -17.63 14.49
CA ASP A 31 5.33 -17.79 14.03
C ASP A 31 5.88 -16.49 13.43
N LEU A 32 4.96 -15.65 12.91
CA LEU A 32 5.26 -14.41 12.21
C LEU A 32 4.13 -13.40 12.39
N VAL A 33 4.51 -12.16 12.67
CA VAL A 33 3.64 -10.99 12.68
C VAL A 33 3.94 -10.16 11.44
N PHE A 34 2.92 -9.90 10.61
CA PHE A 34 3.03 -9.02 9.46
C PHE A 34 2.16 -7.79 9.76
N GLY A 35 2.73 -6.60 9.72
CA GLY A 35 2.28 -5.43 10.49
C GLY A 35 3.16 -5.19 11.72
N SER A 36 2.74 -4.28 12.61
CA SER A 36 3.51 -3.94 13.83
C SER A 36 2.61 -3.60 15.01
N TYR A 37 3.02 -4.01 16.20
CA TYR A 37 2.51 -3.49 17.46
C TYR A 37 2.94 -2.04 17.68
N ALA A 38 2.14 -1.30 18.45
CA ALA A 38 2.47 0.08 18.82
C ALA A 38 3.75 0.16 19.67
N ASP A 39 3.94 -0.81 20.57
CA ASP A 39 5.07 -0.85 21.48
C ASP A 39 6.23 -1.69 20.94
N LYS A 40 7.42 -1.09 20.95
CA LYS A 40 8.68 -1.74 20.55
C LYS A 40 8.94 -3.06 21.28
N THR A 41 8.58 -3.12 22.56
CA THR A 41 8.82 -4.30 23.41
C THR A 41 8.04 -5.51 22.92
N ASP A 42 6.84 -5.31 22.38
CA ASP A 42 6.02 -6.38 21.84
C ASP A 42 6.48 -6.84 20.48
N ASN A 43 6.89 -5.91 19.60
CA ASN A 43 7.52 -6.25 18.32
C ASN A 43 8.75 -7.15 18.54
N LYS A 44 9.57 -6.88 19.55
CA LYS A 44 10.77 -7.69 19.88
C LYS A 44 10.49 -9.07 20.46
N ARG A 45 9.25 -9.38 20.85
CA ARG A 45 8.86 -10.70 21.39
C ARG A 45 8.49 -11.70 20.31
N SER A 46 8.40 -11.28 19.05
CA SER A 46 8.03 -12.10 17.88
C SER A 46 8.83 -11.65 16.66
N THR A 47 8.82 -12.44 15.58
CA THR A 47 9.35 -11.93 14.29
C THR A 47 8.30 -11.01 13.67
N THR A 48 8.60 -9.71 13.62
CA THR A 48 7.63 -8.67 13.23
C THR A 48 8.06 -7.93 11.97
N ILE A 49 7.24 -8.00 10.93
CA ILE A 49 7.50 -7.42 9.60
C ILE A 49 6.58 -6.22 9.38
N GLY A 50 7.13 -5.01 9.42
CA GLY A 50 6.38 -3.77 9.21
C GLY A 50 5.96 -3.52 7.76
N TYR A 51 5.64 -2.25 7.47
CA TYR A 51 5.10 -1.83 6.19
C TYR A 51 6.02 -0.84 5.47
N MET A 52 6.13 -0.94 4.15
CA MET A 52 6.91 0.01 3.34
C MET A 52 6.33 0.26 1.95
N TYR A 53 6.73 1.38 1.34
CA TYR A 53 6.55 1.68 -0.08
C TYR A 53 7.83 2.29 -0.62
N ASN A 54 8.38 1.69 -1.66
CA ASN A 54 9.62 2.16 -2.30
C ASN A 54 9.36 2.81 -3.66
N GLN A 55 8.19 2.57 -4.26
CA GLN A 55 7.80 3.07 -5.58
C GLN A 55 7.10 4.44 -5.54
N LYS A 56 6.86 4.99 -4.34
CA LYS A 56 6.19 6.28 -4.16
C LYS A 56 6.73 7.07 -2.97
N LEU A 57 6.60 8.39 -3.06
CA LEU A 57 6.78 9.33 -1.95
C LEU A 57 5.60 10.32 -1.93
N GLU A 58 5.17 10.72 -0.74
CA GLU A 58 4.06 11.64 -0.58
C GLU A 58 4.48 13.08 -0.98
N LEU A 59 3.57 13.80 -1.63
CA LEU A 59 3.72 15.23 -1.95
C LEU A 59 3.40 16.08 -0.70
N ASN A 60 2.34 15.72 0.03
CA ASN A 60 2.14 16.23 1.39
C ASN A 60 3.10 15.49 2.33
N SER A 61 4.28 16.08 2.57
CA SER A 61 5.36 15.46 3.35
C SER A 61 4.91 14.92 4.71
N GLY A 62 5.19 13.64 4.95
CA GLY A 62 5.13 13.01 6.27
C GLY A 62 6.52 12.91 6.92
N TRP A 63 6.63 12.01 7.90
CA TRP A 63 7.89 11.77 8.61
C TRP A 63 8.97 11.15 7.71
N LEU A 64 8.60 10.24 6.81
CA LEU A 64 9.53 9.66 5.84
C LEU A 64 10.12 10.76 4.93
N GLU A 65 9.27 11.53 4.26
CA GLU A 65 9.73 12.59 3.35
C GLU A 65 10.54 13.66 4.08
N ASN A 66 10.17 14.00 5.32
CA ASN A 66 10.96 14.91 6.13
C ASN A 66 12.36 14.37 6.38
N ASP A 67 12.50 13.11 6.80
CA ASP A 67 13.80 12.50 7.06
C ASP A 67 14.66 12.43 5.78
N LEU A 68 14.07 11.99 4.67
CA LEU A 68 14.76 11.94 3.38
C LEU A 68 15.22 13.32 2.91
N ARG A 69 14.41 14.38 3.09
CA ARG A 69 14.82 15.76 2.77
C ARG A 69 15.92 16.26 3.69
N ASN A 70 15.82 16.00 4.99
CA ASN A 70 16.86 16.37 5.96
C ASN A 70 18.18 15.69 5.60
N ASN A 71 18.10 14.42 5.21
CA ASN A 71 19.24 13.65 4.76
C ASN A 71 19.83 14.22 3.46
N ALA A 72 19.00 14.54 2.48
CA ALA A 72 19.43 15.12 1.21
C ALA A 72 20.14 16.47 1.43
N GLU A 73 19.57 17.34 2.27
CA GLU A 73 20.20 18.61 2.69
C GLU A 73 21.57 18.40 3.35
N LEU A 74 21.68 17.42 4.27
CA LEU A 74 22.92 17.11 4.98
C LEU A 74 24.04 16.64 4.03
N HIS A 75 23.68 15.90 2.99
CA HIS A 75 24.64 15.27 2.06
C HIS A 75 24.81 16.04 0.75
N GLY A 76 24.16 17.20 0.58
CA GLY A 76 24.20 17.98 -0.66
C GLY A 76 23.57 17.25 -1.85
N VAL A 77 22.61 16.35 -1.60
CA VAL A 77 21.85 15.64 -2.63
C VAL A 77 20.61 16.46 -2.98
N ASN A 78 20.26 16.51 -4.26
CA ASN A 78 19.03 17.15 -4.69
C ASN A 78 17.83 16.23 -4.43
N PHE A 79 16.93 16.63 -3.53
CA PHE A 79 15.75 15.84 -3.19
C PHE A 79 14.82 15.57 -4.39
N GLU A 80 14.81 16.44 -5.40
CA GLU A 80 14.04 16.16 -6.62
C GLU A 80 14.57 14.92 -7.36
N ASP A 81 15.84 14.56 -7.26
CA ASP A 81 16.37 13.37 -7.95
C ASP A 81 15.81 12.04 -7.41
N PHE A 82 15.05 12.07 -6.31
CA PHE A 82 14.32 10.93 -5.76
C PHE A 82 12.99 10.65 -6.48
N PHE A 83 12.56 11.52 -7.39
CA PHE A 83 11.30 11.39 -8.13
C PHE A 83 11.51 11.19 -9.63
N LEU A 84 10.51 10.62 -10.30
CA LEU A 84 10.41 10.68 -11.76
C LEU A 84 9.76 11.99 -12.20
N HIS A 85 10.19 12.54 -13.34
CA HIS A 85 9.68 13.79 -13.91
C HIS A 85 9.27 13.66 -15.37
N PHE A 86 8.21 14.37 -15.76
CA PHE A 86 7.93 14.62 -17.16
C PHE A 86 8.87 15.68 -17.74
N SER A 87 9.49 15.37 -18.87
CA SER A 87 10.36 16.31 -19.58
C SER A 87 9.57 17.34 -20.42
N GLU A 88 8.26 17.16 -20.59
CA GLU A 88 7.37 18.04 -21.35
C GLU A 88 5.96 18.06 -20.76
N ASP A 89 5.19 19.10 -21.07
CA ASP A 89 3.80 19.22 -20.64
C ASP A 89 3.00 18.00 -21.12
N THR A 90 2.35 17.36 -20.17
CA THR A 90 1.74 16.05 -20.31
C THR A 90 0.26 16.14 -19.95
N VAL A 91 -0.59 15.69 -20.85
CA VAL A 91 -2.03 15.58 -20.61
C VAL A 91 -2.38 14.11 -20.40
N LEU A 92 -2.92 13.79 -19.23
CA LEU A 92 -3.31 12.44 -18.84
C LEU A 92 -4.72 12.38 -18.28
N ALA A 93 -5.32 11.19 -18.34
CA ALA A 93 -6.65 10.94 -17.81
C ALA A 93 -6.65 10.85 -16.29
N GLU A 94 -7.60 11.51 -15.65
CA GLU A 94 -7.96 11.32 -14.25
C GLU A 94 -9.28 10.55 -14.18
N VAL A 95 -9.23 9.32 -13.68
CA VAL A 95 -10.39 8.42 -13.63
C VAL A 95 -11.30 8.68 -12.43
N ASP A 96 -10.75 9.20 -11.33
CA ASP A 96 -11.49 9.59 -10.12
C ASP A 96 -11.00 10.98 -9.67
N ASN A 97 -11.88 11.96 -9.66
CA ASN A 97 -11.55 13.35 -9.32
C ASN A 97 -11.64 13.66 -7.82
N THR A 98 -12.07 12.71 -7.00
CA THR A 98 -12.09 12.85 -5.53
C THR A 98 -10.70 12.57 -4.94
N HIS A 99 -9.87 11.79 -5.63
CA HIS A 99 -8.53 11.44 -5.17
C HIS A 99 -7.60 12.65 -5.11
N GLY A 100 -7.02 12.90 -3.93
CA GLY A 100 -6.13 14.04 -3.68
C GLY A 100 -6.83 15.42 -3.61
N GLU A 101 -8.16 15.48 -3.53
CA GLU A 101 -8.91 16.75 -3.44
C GLU A 101 -8.54 17.61 -2.21
N ASN A 102 -8.10 16.98 -1.12
CA ASN A 102 -7.72 17.63 0.14
C ASN A 102 -6.22 17.92 0.25
N THR A 103 -5.49 17.82 -0.85
CA THR A 103 -4.02 17.89 -0.86
C THR A 103 -3.51 19.02 -1.73
N LEU A 104 -2.18 19.17 -1.78
CA LEU A 104 -1.54 20.15 -2.65
C LEU A 104 -1.81 19.95 -4.14
N LEU A 105 -2.21 18.74 -4.56
CA LEU A 105 -2.61 18.46 -5.94
C LEU A 105 -3.81 19.30 -6.40
N SER A 106 -4.60 19.80 -5.45
CA SER A 106 -5.77 20.67 -5.66
C SER A 106 -5.51 22.12 -5.24
N GLY A 107 -4.25 22.48 -4.98
CA GLY A 107 -3.83 23.82 -4.58
C GLY A 107 -4.23 24.20 -3.14
N LYS A 108 -4.53 23.21 -2.29
CA LYS A 108 -4.78 23.43 -0.85
C LYS A 108 -3.45 23.45 -0.08
N PRO A 109 -3.21 24.43 0.81
CA PRO A 109 -2.08 24.37 1.75
C PRO A 109 -2.14 23.12 2.64
N MET A 110 -0.99 22.65 3.10
CA MET A 110 -0.95 21.52 4.04
C MET A 110 -1.46 21.92 5.43
N ILE A 111 -1.06 23.10 5.89
CA ILE A 111 -1.50 23.67 7.16
C ILE A 111 -1.78 25.15 6.92
N LEU A 112 -2.91 25.62 7.45
CA LEU A 112 -3.35 27.01 7.37
C LEU A 112 -3.92 27.42 8.73
N GLY A 113 -3.40 28.48 9.33
CA GLY A 113 -3.90 28.94 10.62
C GLY A 113 -3.39 30.33 10.95
N TYR A 114 -3.87 30.90 12.05
CA TYR A 114 -3.50 32.26 12.46
C TYR A 114 -3.21 32.34 13.95
N THR A 115 -2.51 33.38 14.39
CA THR A 115 -2.05 33.51 15.78
C THR A 115 -2.59 34.75 16.46
N ALA A 116 -2.69 34.68 17.80
CA ALA A 116 -2.91 35.86 18.63
C ALA A 116 -1.62 36.68 18.83
N SER A 117 -0.46 36.02 18.85
CA SER A 117 0.87 36.64 18.98
C SER A 117 1.98 35.74 18.39
N GLU A 118 3.24 36.18 18.42
CA GLU A 118 4.40 35.38 17.96
C GLU A 118 4.68 34.13 18.81
N ASP A 119 4.22 34.07 20.06
CA ASP A 119 4.43 32.91 20.94
C ASP A 119 3.22 31.96 20.97
N HIS A 120 2.12 32.34 20.33
CA HIS A 120 0.88 31.57 20.35
C HIS A 120 0.95 30.32 19.45
N ALA A 121 0.42 29.20 19.96
CA ALA A 121 0.33 27.91 19.27
C ALA A 121 -0.40 27.95 17.91
N GLY A 122 -1.34 28.87 17.78
CA GLY A 122 -2.12 29.12 16.57
C GLY A 122 -3.50 28.46 16.54
N PHE A 123 -4.46 29.16 15.96
CA PHE A 123 -5.79 28.66 15.63
C PHE A 123 -5.75 28.00 14.24
N TRP A 124 -6.11 26.72 14.17
CA TRP A 124 -6.13 25.98 12.91
C TRP A 124 -7.43 26.25 12.15
N LEU A 125 -7.32 26.64 10.87
CA LEU A 125 -8.45 26.70 9.95
C LEU A 125 -8.72 25.30 9.35
N TYR A 126 -9.25 24.41 10.20
CA TYR A 126 -9.45 23.00 9.86
C TYR A 126 -10.70 22.73 8.99
N GLN A 127 -11.67 23.64 8.99
CA GLN A 127 -12.91 23.49 8.22
C GLN A 127 -12.66 23.80 6.74
N GLU A 128 -13.40 23.17 5.84
CA GLU A 128 -13.37 23.55 4.42
C GLU A 128 -13.93 24.98 4.22
N PRO A 129 -13.31 25.81 3.35
CA PRO A 129 -13.84 27.12 3.00
C PRO A 129 -15.20 26.97 2.28
N PRO A 130 -16.07 28.01 2.30
CA PRO A 130 -15.77 29.39 2.64
C PRO A 130 -15.82 29.70 4.14
N TRP A 131 -14.81 30.42 4.62
CA TRP A 131 -14.77 30.96 5.98
C TRP A 131 -15.33 32.39 6.06
N ASP A 132 -15.51 32.83 7.29
CA ASP A 132 -15.58 34.25 7.65
C ASP A 132 -14.63 34.50 8.84
N ALA A 133 -13.34 34.21 8.62
CA ALA A 133 -12.33 34.18 9.68
C ALA A 133 -11.61 35.52 9.82
N ASP A 134 -11.58 36.06 11.04
CA ASP A 134 -10.83 37.27 11.39
C ASP A 134 -9.38 36.92 11.72
N VAL A 135 -8.62 36.53 10.68
CA VAL A 135 -7.24 36.03 10.84
C VAL A 135 -6.24 37.12 11.26
N PHE A 136 -6.67 38.38 11.28
CA PHE A 136 -5.88 39.54 11.67
C PHE A 136 -6.46 40.26 12.89
N GLU A 137 -7.39 39.65 13.65
CA GLU A 137 -7.99 40.24 14.85
C GLU A 137 -6.94 40.79 15.84
N ASN A 138 -5.80 40.10 15.96
CA ASN A 138 -4.75 40.41 16.91
C ASN A 138 -3.48 40.97 16.25
N PHE A 139 -3.61 41.71 15.13
CA PHE A 139 -2.46 42.24 14.40
C PHE A 139 -1.56 43.17 15.25
N GLU A 140 -2.14 43.90 16.21
CA GLU A 140 -1.39 44.77 17.14
C GLU A 140 -0.48 44.01 18.12
N GLN A 141 -0.73 42.70 18.31
CA GLN A 141 0.06 41.81 19.17
C GLN A 141 0.96 40.89 18.34
N ASP A 142 1.28 41.29 17.11
CA ASP A 142 2.05 40.51 16.14
C ASP A 142 1.35 39.20 15.70
N GLY A 143 0.03 39.11 15.85
CA GLY A 143 -0.78 38.05 15.24
C GLY A 143 -0.67 38.03 13.72
N ALA A 144 -0.56 36.84 13.14
CA ALA A 144 -0.35 36.66 11.70
C ALA A 144 -1.06 35.42 11.15
N LEU A 145 -1.29 35.40 9.84
CA LEU A 145 -1.78 34.24 9.10
C LEU A 145 -0.58 33.43 8.59
N TYR A 146 -0.54 32.12 8.84
CA TYR A 146 0.51 31.22 8.42
C TYR A 146 0.01 30.23 7.37
N VAL A 147 0.79 30.03 6.31
CA VAL A 147 0.51 29.09 5.22
C VAL A 147 1.70 28.17 5.03
N TYR A 148 1.50 26.87 5.26
CA TYR A 148 2.55 25.84 5.13
C TYR A 148 2.36 24.98 3.90
N HIS A 149 3.47 24.57 3.32
CA HIS A 149 3.53 23.71 2.16
C HIS A 149 4.80 22.85 2.15
N ALA A 150 4.73 21.65 1.57
CA ALA A 150 5.89 20.76 1.44
C ALA A 150 6.93 21.28 0.45
N GLU A 151 6.48 21.99 -0.59
CA GLU A 151 7.32 22.55 -1.65
C GLU A 151 7.35 24.08 -1.61
N GLN A 152 8.37 24.67 -2.23
CA GLN A 152 8.39 26.12 -2.46
C GLN A 152 7.24 26.54 -3.40
N PHE A 153 6.72 27.75 -3.15
CA PHE A 153 5.64 28.34 -3.94
C PHE A 153 5.82 29.85 -4.08
N GLU A 154 5.25 30.42 -5.14
CA GLU A 154 5.48 31.83 -5.53
C GLU A 154 4.19 32.67 -5.55
N ARG A 155 3.07 32.08 -5.12
CA ARG A 155 1.74 32.67 -5.27
C ARG A 155 0.75 32.15 -4.23
N LEU A 156 -0.02 33.08 -3.66
CA LEU A 156 -1.26 32.80 -2.95
C LEU A 156 -2.42 33.55 -3.60
N THR A 157 -3.59 32.94 -3.63
CA THR A 157 -4.86 33.56 -4.01
C THR A 157 -5.71 33.70 -2.76
N PHE A 158 -6.09 34.94 -2.46
CA PHE A 158 -6.95 35.26 -1.34
C PHE A 158 -8.37 35.55 -1.84
N LYS A 159 -9.34 35.01 -1.11
CA LYS A 159 -10.71 35.50 -1.13
C LYS A 159 -11.09 35.97 0.26
N PHE A 160 -11.89 37.03 0.31
CA PHE A 160 -12.32 37.69 1.52
C PHE A 160 -13.85 37.68 1.60
N SER A 161 -14.37 37.47 2.81
CA SER A 161 -15.78 37.70 3.16
C SER A 161 -16.02 39.18 3.45
N GLN A 162 -15.00 39.87 3.95
CA GLN A 162 -14.94 41.31 4.14
C GLN A 162 -13.61 41.83 3.58
N PHE A 163 -13.66 42.82 2.69
CA PHE A 163 -12.45 43.46 2.17
C PHE A 163 -11.84 44.42 3.18
N ALA A 164 -10.53 44.61 3.08
CA ALA A 164 -9.89 45.69 3.78
C ALA A 164 -10.40 47.04 3.26
N VAL A 165 -10.57 48.02 4.15
CA VAL A 165 -10.91 49.41 3.77
C VAL A 165 -9.64 50.26 3.65
N SER A 166 -8.68 50.03 4.54
CA SER A 166 -7.35 50.64 4.56
C SER A 166 -6.32 49.64 5.11
N GLY A 167 -5.09 50.09 5.34
CA GLY A 167 -4.01 49.27 5.85
C GLY A 167 -3.09 48.70 4.77
N GLU A 168 -2.06 48.02 5.24
CA GLU A 168 -1.05 47.38 4.39
C GLU A 168 -0.71 45.99 4.92
N PHE A 169 -0.25 45.14 4.02
CA PHE A 169 0.22 43.81 4.38
C PHE A 169 1.61 43.57 3.82
N TRP A 170 2.31 42.63 4.44
CA TRP A 170 3.53 42.06 3.89
C TRP A 170 3.59 40.58 4.21
N ILE A 171 4.48 39.88 3.51
CA ILE A 171 4.66 38.44 3.66
C ILE A 171 6.10 38.19 4.08
N GLU A 172 6.30 37.33 5.06
CA GLU A 172 7.60 36.95 5.58
C GLU A 172 7.84 35.45 5.38
N TYR A 173 9.11 35.07 5.24
CA TYR A 173 9.56 33.69 5.05
C TYR A 173 10.83 33.41 5.87
N PRO A 174 11.10 32.15 6.27
CA PRO A 174 12.32 31.79 6.97
C PRO A 174 13.56 31.83 6.07
N THR A 175 14.63 32.45 6.54
CA THR A 175 15.94 32.48 5.86
C THR A 175 17.03 31.71 6.59
N ALA A 176 16.82 31.40 7.86
CA ALA A 176 17.73 30.60 8.66
C ALA A 176 16.97 29.76 9.69
N ILE A 177 17.60 28.66 10.09
CA ILE A 177 17.15 27.77 11.15
C ILE A 177 18.25 27.55 12.20
N ASP A 178 17.85 27.21 13.41
CA ASP A 178 18.75 26.75 14.47
C ASP A 178 19.13 25.26 14.31
N SER A 179 19.91 24.72 15.25
CA SER A 179 20.31 23.30 15.27
C SER A 179 19.15 22.32 15.43
N HIS A 180 17.97 22.77 15.82
CA HIS A 180 16.75 21.97 15.96
C HIS A 180 15.81 22.13 14.76
N GLY A 181 16.23 22.86 13.72
CA GLY A 181 15.42 23.11 12.54
C GLY A 181 14.35 24.19 12.73
N ARG A 182 14.42 24.96 13.82
CA ARG A 182 13.45 26.02 14.15
C ARG A 182 13.82 27.31 13.45
N VAL A 183 12.83 28.08 13.03
CA VAL A 183 13.10 29.41 12.43
C VAL A 183 13.91 30.27 13.40
N SER A 184 15.06 30.76 12.94
CA SER A 184 15.91 31.70 13.68
C SER A 184 15.93 33.09 13.05
N GLN A 185 15.55 33.22 11.78
CA GLN A 185 15.46 34.49 11.07
C GLN A 185 14.31 34.48 10.07
N TRP A 186 13.54 35.59 10.06
CA TRP A 186 12.51 35.89 9.06
C TRP A 186 12.96 37.07 8.20
N GLU A 187 12.59 37.05 6.92
CA GLU A 187 12.74 38.21 6.02
C GLU A 187 11.45 38.46 5.25
N ARG A 188 11.28 39.69 4.73
CA ARG A 188 10.14 40.06 3.89
C ARG A 188 10.33 39.55 2.46
N LEU A 189 9.30 38.94 1.89
CA LEU A 189 9.26 38.57 0.48
C LEU A 189 9.22 39.79 -0.42
N ASP A 190 9.94 39.73 -1.54
CA ASP A 190 9.83 40.70 -2.62
C ASP A 190 8.55 40.46 -3.43
N VAL A 191 7.46 41.15 -3.06
CA VAL A 191 6.17 41.07 -3.74
C VAL A 191 6.25 41.74 -5.11
N LYS A 192 6.51 40.90 -6.12
CA LYS A 192 6.48 41.27 -7.54
C LYS A 192 5.16 41.87 -7.98
N LYS A 193 4.04 41.31 -7.53
CA LYS A 193 2.70 41.78 -7.90
C LYS A 193 1.67 41.46 -6.84
N ASP A 194 1.24 42.48 -6.12
CA ASP A 194 0.00 42.45 -5.36
C ASP A 194 -1.17 42.82 -6.27
N LYS A 195 -2.07 41.87 -6.54
CA LYS A 195 -3.31 42.14 -7.27
C LYS A 195 -4.52 42.24 -6.35
N THR A 196 -4.35 41.98 -5.06
CA THR A 196 -5.39 42.21 -4.04
C THR A 196 -5.52 43.69 -3.70
N LEU A 197 -4.49 44.49 -4.04
CA LEU A 197 -4.37 45.91 -3.70
C LEU A 197 -4.61 46.12 -2.21
N ASN A 198 -3.69 45.59 -1.41
CA ASN A 198 -3.78 45.54 0.04
C ASN A 198 -5.08 44.89 0.55
N MET A 199 -5.43 43.72 0.01
CA MET A 199 -6.60 42.93 0.45
C MET A 199 -7.97 43.62 0.26
N THR A 200 -8.06 44.63 -0.62
CA THR A 200 -9.31 45.33 -0.98
C THR A 200 -10.13 44.57 -2.04
N ARG A 201 -9.60 43.48 -2.61
CA ARG A 201 -10.31 42.62 -3.56
C ARG A 201 -9.81 41.17 -3.54
N ASN A 202 -10.65 40.26 -4.03
CA ASN A 202 -10.31 38.85 -4.22
C ASN A 202 -9.31 38.69 -5.38
N GLN A 203 -8.05 38.38 -5.07
CA GLN A 203 -7.02 38.16 -6.08
C GLN A 203 -5.79 37.45 -5.50
N SER A 204 -4.78 37.27 -6.34
CA SER A 204 -3.50 36.67 -6.01
C SER A 204 -2.43 37.70 -5.69
N VAL A 205 -1.55 37.33 -4.77
CA VAL A 205 -0.26 37.97 -4.54
C VAL A 205 0.82 37.07 -5.13
N ILE A 206 1.78 37.65 -5.85
CA ILE A 206 2.87 36.93 -6.52
C ILE A 206 4.18 37.58 -6.09
N TRP A 207 5.18 36.77 -5.73
CA TRP A 207 6.52 37.23 -5.33
C TRP A 207 7.62 36.64 -6.20
N ASN A 208 8.83 37.20 -6.08
CA ASN A 208 10.04 36.57 -6.59
C ASN A 208 10.50 35.51 -5.59
N LEU A 209 10.87 34.33 -6.06
CA LEU A 209 11.32 33.25 -5.19
C LEU A 209 12.68 33.61 -4.56
N PRO A 210 12.82 33.61 -3.23
CA PRO A 210 14.09 33.88 -2.57
C PRO A 210 14.99 32.63 -2.57
N GLY A 211 16.26 32.81 -2.95
CA GLY A 211 17.23 31.71 -3.03
C GLY A 211 17.73 31.18 -1.68
N ASN A 212 17.44 31.88 -0.58
CA ASN A 212 17.79 31.49 0.79
C ASN A 212 16.58 30.98 1.60
N TRP A 213 15.45 30.66 0.96
CA TRP A 213 14.29 30.13 1.67
C TRP A 213 14.57 28.73 2.19
N VAL A 214 14.53 28.57 3.52
CA VAL A 214 14.74 27.28 4.18
C VAL A 214 13.43 26.67 4.67
N ARG A 215 13.33 25.33 4.65
CA ARG A 215 12.29 24.61 5.38
C ARG A 215 12.55 24.74 6.88
N ALA A 216 11.50 24.93 7.66
CA ALA A 216 11.62 25.11 9.10
C ALA A 216 10.41 24.53 9.86
N THR A 217 10.61 24.27 11.14
CA THR A 217 9.51 24.24 12.12
C THR A 217 9.39 25.61 12.78
N THR A 218 8.17 26.00 13.14
CA THR A 218 7.85 27.26 13.83
C THR A 218 7.51 27.05 15.32
N HIS A 219 7.54 25.81 15.79
CA HIS A 219 7.33 25.49 17.20
C HIS A 219 8.67 25.52 17.96
N ASP A 220 8.69 26.14 19.14
CA ASP A 220 9.88 26.34 19.97
C ASP A 220 10.26 25.10 20.81
N GLY A 221 9.49 24.01 20.68
CA GLY A 221 9.71 22.74 21.36
C GLY A 221 9.68 22.77 22.88
N SER A 222 9.15 23.84 23.49
CA SER A 222 8.99 23.97 24.94
C SER A 222 7.95 23.01 25.54
N GLY A 223 7.08 22.43 24.69
CA GLY A 223 6.02 21.51 25.10
C GLY A 223 4.89 22.18 25.90
N VAL A 224 4.87 23.52 25.94
CA VAL A 224 3.82 24.29 26.62
C VAL A 224 2.57 24.31 25.74
N SER A 225 1.52 23.60 26.15
CA SER A 225 0.23 23.68 25.45
C SER A 225 -0.25 25.13 25.38
N TYR A 226 -0.53 25.63 24.17
CA TYR A 226 -0.94 27.02 23.86
C TYR A 226 0.13 28.11 24.02
N GLY A 227 1.38 27.74 24.28
CA GLY A 227 2.56 28.62 24.20
C GLY A 227 3.66 27.97 23.37
N GLY A 228 4.77 28.68 23.18
CA GLY A 228 5.94 28.09 22.55
C GLY A 228 5.92 28.00 21.02
N GLY A 229 5.32 28.98 20.36
CA GLY A 229 5.38 29.10 18.90
C GLY A 229 4.38 28.22 18.14
N GLN A 230 4.36 28.37 16.82
CA GLN A 230 3.23 27.95 15.98
C GLN A 230 3.30 26.48 15.57
N TYR A 231 2.21 25.73 15.80
CA TYR A 231 2.05 24.37 15.29
C TYR A 231 0.62 24.00 14.86
N PHE A 232 -0.41 24.80 15.21
CA PHE A 232 -1.79 24.64 14.72
C PHE A 232 -2.38 23.23 14.93
N GLY A 233 -2.09 22.59 16.07
CA GLY A 233 -2.56 21.23 16.34
C GLY A 233 -1.80 20.12 15.60
N SER A 234 -0.86 20.46 14.71
CA SER A 234 -0.03 19.49 13.98
C SER A 234 1.06 18.90 14.86
N THR A 235 0.97 17.60 15.15
CA THR A 235 2.05 16.86 15.83
C THR A 235 3.35 16.89 15.02
N PHE A 236 3.25 16.85 13.69
CA PHE A 236 4.39 16.94 12.78
C PHE A 236 5.19 18.22 13.00
N LEU A 237 4.56 19.40 12.99
CA LEU A 237 5.27 20.66 13.27
C LEU A 237 5.78 20.72 14.71
N ARG A 238 4.94 20.32 15.67
CA ARG A 238 5.26 20.34 17.11
C ARG A 238 6.54 19.56 17.42
N GLU A 239 6.73 18.43 16.76
CA GLU A 239 7.83 17.49 16.98
C GLU A 239 9.03 17.72 16.04
N GLY A 240 9.05 18.84 15.30
CA GLY A 240 10.22 19.26 14.52
C GLY A 240 10.16 18.95 13.03
N GLY A 241 9.02 18.53 12.49
CA GLY A 241 8.77 18.43 11.05
C GLY A 241 8.95 19.79 10.37
N ARG A 242 9.65 19.81 9.23
CA ARG A 242 10.05 21.05 8.54
C ARG A 242 9.33 21.21 7.21
N LEU A 243 8.65 22.34 7.04
CA LEU A 243 7.93 22.72 5.82
C LEU A 243 8.40 24.09 5.33
N TYR A 244 8.08 24.42 4.07
CA TYR A 244 8.12 25.81 3.63
C TYR A 244 6.91 26.53 4.20
N VAL A 245 7.15 27.68 4.84
CA VAL A 245 6.11 28.50 5.45
C VAL A 245 6.26 29.94 5.02
N VAL A 246 5.12 30.60 4.81
CA VAL A 246 5.04 32.05 4.81
C VAL A 246 4.12 32.50 5.94
N ARG A 247 4.45 33.63 6.57
CA ARG A 247 3.53 34.33 7.47
C ARG A 247 3.14 35.67 6.88
N VAL A 248 1.84 35.94 6.83
CA VAL A 248 1.24 37.14 6.27
C VAL A 248 0.87 38.04 7.45
N ARG A 249 1.41 39.24 7.45
CA ARG A 249 1.14 40.29 8.44
C ARG A 249 0.31 41.39 7.81
N TRP A 250 -0.55 42.00 8.61
CA TRP A 250 -1.38 43.13 8.20
C TRP A 250 -1.34 44.21 9.27
N GLN A 251 -1.43 45.47 8.89
CA GLN A 251 -1.52 46.58 9.83
C GLN A 251 -2.40 47.71 9.31
N SER A 252 -3.08 48.42 10.21
CA SER A 252 -3.80 49.65 9.92
C SER A 252 -3.88 50.53 11.18
N GLU A 253 -4.16 51.83 10.98
CA GLU A 253 -4.51 52.75 12.06
C GLU A 253 -5.94 52.53 12.60
N ASN A 254 -6.79 51.86 11.82
CA ASN A 254 -8.16 51.52 12.22
C ASN A 254 -8.37 50.00 12.19
N ALA A 255 -8.56 49.40 13.37
CA ALA A 255 -8.78 47.96 13.49
C ALA A 255 -10.02 47.47 12.73
N ASP A 256 -11.05 48.29 12.56
CA ASP A 256 -12.29 47.91 11.85
C ASP A 256 -12.09 47.79 10.33
N ASP A 257 -10.97 48.30 9.80
CA ASP A 257 -10.65 48.24 8.38
C ASP A 257 -10.07 46.88 7.96
N ARG A 258 -9.95 45.92 8.89
CA ARG A 258 -9.30 44.63 8.65
C ARG A 258 -10.12 43.73 7.71
N PRO A 259 -9.44 42.97 6.82
CA PRO A 259 -10.11 42.01 5.97
C PRO A 259 -10.48 40.74 6.75
N ARG A 260 -11.61 40.12 6.42
CA ARG A 260 -11.99 38.78 6.91
C ARG A 260 -11.80 37.76 5.79
N LEU A 261 -11.12 36.67 6.12
CA LEU A 261 -10.69 35.66 5.18
C LEU A 261 -11.82 34.69 4.86
N LYS A 262 -12.00 34.42 3.57
CA LYS A 262 -12.95 33.42 3.04
C LYS A 262 -12.26 32.19 2.49
N GLU A 263 -11.12 32.34 1.83
CA GLU A 263 -10.37 31.23 1.23
C GLU A 263 -8.92 31.65 0.96
N VAL A 264 -7.98 30.72 1.14
CA VAL A 264 -6.59 30.83 0.65
C VAL A 264 -6.30 29.62 -0.22
N LYS A 265 -5.78 29.85 -1.42
CA LYS A 265 -5.35 28.81 -2.35
C LYS A 265 -3.97 29.07 -2.92
N LEU A 266 -3.22 28.00 -3.11
CA LEU A 266 -1.98 28.01 -3.89
C LEU A 266 -2.30 28.10 -5.38
N LYS A 267 -1.26 28.29 -6.19
CA LYS A 267 -1.35 28.15 -7.65
C LYS A 267 -1.85 26.75 -7.99
N ASN A 268 -2.79 26.65 -8.93
CA ASN A 268 -3.13 25.36 -9.51
C ASN A 268 -1.97 24.90 -10.42
N SER A 269 -1.11 24.04 -9.88
CA SER A 269 0.04 23.48 -10.60
C SER A 269 -0.37 22.41 -11.61
N PHE A 270 -1.50 21.75 -11.40
CA PHE A 270 -1.99 20.62 -12.20
C PHE A 270 -3.40 20.90 -12.75
N PRO A 271 -3.56 21.88 -13.65
CA PRO A 271 -4.88 22.31 -14.10
C PRO A 271 -5.61 21.25 -14.91
N THR A 272 -6.93 21.32 -14.90
CA THR A 272 -7.78 20.54 -15.80
C THR A 272 -7.78 21.16 -17.19
N VAL A 273 -7.85 20.32 -18.22
CA VAL A 273 -7.91 20.76 -19.62
C VAL A 273 -9.16 20.21 -20.29
N LYS A 274 -9.74 21.02 -21.18
CA LYS A 274 -10.85 20.58 -22.04
C LYS A 274 -10.28 20.18 -23.39
N LEU A 275 -10.52 18.93 -23.77
CA LEU A 275 -10.10 18.38 -25.05
C LEU A 275 -11.33 18.15 -25.94
N THR A 276 -11.19 18.44 -27.23
CA THR A 276 -12.21 18.14 -28.23
C THR A 276 -11.98 16.72 -28.75
N ASP A 277 -13.05 15.94 -28.87
CA ASP A 277 -13.02 14.55 -29.38
C ASP A 277 -12.07 13.59 -28.63
N ALA A 278 -11.74 13.89 -27.37
CA ALA A 278 -10.95 12.99 -26.53
C ALA A 278 -11.79 11.79 -26.04
N PRO A 279 -11.17 10.62 -25.83
CA PRO A 279 -11.84 9.47 -25.25
C PRO A 279 -12.48 9.78 -23.89
N THR A 280 -13.62 9.16 -23.62
CA THR A 280 -14.32 9.26 -22.33
C THR A 280 -14.06 8.06 -21.42
N THR A 281 -13.37 7.05 -21.94
CA THR A 281 -12.98 5.84 -21.22
C THR A 281 -11.53 5.50 -21.49
N THR A 282 -10.83 5.00 -20.48
CA THR A 282 -9.50 4.42 -20.62
C THR A 282 -9.56 3.07 -21.36
N PRO A 283 -8.43 2.54 -21.87
CA PRO A 283 -8.41 1.24 -22.54
C PRO A 283 -8.87 0.05 -21.68
N ASP A 284 -8.73 0.15 -20.36
CA ASP A 284 -9.19 -0.84 -19.37
C ASP A 284 -10.67 -0.66 -18.96
N GLY A 285 -11.39 0.28 -19.58
CA GLY A 285 -12.84 0.46 -19.43
C GLY A 285 -13.27 1.41 -18.30
N ASN A 286 -12.34 2.06 -17.60
CA ASN A 286 -12.69 3.06 -16.60
C ASN A 286 -13.18 4.36 -17.25
N ALA A 287 -14.21 4.98 -16.68
CA ALA A 287 -14.65 6.30 -17.11
C ALA A 287 -13.58 7.36 -16.77
N ILE A 288 -13.33 8.28 -17.68
CA ILE A 288 -12.43 9.42 -17.47
C ILE A 288 -13.27 10.57 -16.89
N SER A 289 -12.99 10.92 -15.64
CA SER A 289 -13.65 12.04 -14.96
C SER A 289 -13.22 13.38 -15.55
N GLN A 290 -11.92 13.55 -15.79
CA GLN A 290 -11.36 14.75 -16.41
C GLN A 290 -9.96 14.50 -16.99
N TRP A 291 -9.44 15.48 -17.73
CA TRP A 291 -8.06 15.48 -18.24
C TRP A 291 -7.22 16.45 -17.43
N ARG A 292 -6.07 16.00 -16.93
CA ARG A 292 -5.12 16.79 -16.15
C ARG A 292 -3.88 17.11 -16.96
N ASN A 293 -3.42 18.34 -16.85
CA ASN A 293 -2.13 18.77 -17.39
C ASN A 293 -1.09 18.81 -16.27
N ILE A 294 -0.03 18.01 -16.39
CA ILE A 294 1.18 18.07 -15.58
C ILE A 294 2.24 18.74 -16.43
N ARG A 295 2.84 19.83 -15.94
CA ARG A 295 3.83 20.57 -16.73
C ARG A 295 5.15 19.82 -16.76
N GLY A 296 5.89 19.89 -17.87
CA GLY A 296 7.25 19.37 -17.93
C GLY A 296 8.28 20.37 -17.43
N PHE A 297 9.41 19.90 -16.90
CA PHE A 297 10.53 20.75 -16.48
C PHE A 297 11.72 20.63 -17.44
N ASP A 298 12.33 21.77 -17.80
CA ASP A 298 13.51 21.82 -18.67
C ASP A 298 14.77 21.93 -17.80
N VAL A 299 15.33 20.78 -17.40
CA VAL A 299 16.55 20.72 -16.60
C VAL A 299 17.73 21.45 -17.27
N SER A 300 17.77 21.51 -18.61
CA SER A 300 18.86 22.20 -19.33
C SER A 300 18.82 23.73 -19.15
N ALA A 301 17.68 24.27 -18.73
CA ALA A 301 17.48 25.69 -18.52
C ALA A 301 17.73 26.14 -17.08
N ASP A 302 17.83 25.20 -16.14
CA ASP A 302 18.13 25.45 -14.74
C ASP A 302 19.65 25.59 -14.58
N LEU A 303 20.15 26.82 -14.76
CA LEU A 303 21.59 27.06 -14.89
C LEU A 303 22.29 27.10 -13.53
N ASN A 304 21.56 27.39 -12.46
CA ASN A 304 22.06 27.43 -11.09
C ASN A 304 21.73 26.16 -10.29
N GLY A 305 20.90 25.25 -10.83
CA GLY A 305 20.58 23.97 -10.23
C GLY A 305 19.69 24.09 -8.99
N ASP A 306 18.90 25.17 -8.88
CA ASP A 306 18.04 25.41 -7.72
C ASP A 306 16.64 24.78 -7.85
N ASN A 307 16.40 24.02 -8.93
CA ASN A 307 15.12 23.40 -9.30
C ASN A 307 14.00 24.42 -9.60
N TYR A 308 14.35 25.69 -9.86
CA TYR A 308 13.42 26.76 -10.18
C TYR A 308 13.89 27.58 -11.39
N LEU A 309 13.08 27.63 -12.44
CA LEU A 309 13.38 28.47 -13.59
C LEU A 309 12.99 29.92 -13.32
N SER A 310 14.00 30.74 -13.04
CA SER A 310 13.87 32.20 -12.95
C SER A 310 13.22 32.79 -14.21
N PRO A 311 12.72 34.04 -14.19
CA PRO A 311 12.18 34.68 -15.39
C PRO A 311 13.16 34.73 -16.58
N SER A 312 14.48 34.74 -16.32
CA SER A 312 15.51 34.69 -17.35
C SER A 312 15.61 33.29 -17.95
N GLU A 313 15.88 32.29 -17.11
CA GLU A 313 16.03 30.87 -17.48
C GLU A 313 14.79 30.36 -18.21
N TYR A 314 13.61 30.65 -17.66
CA TYR A 314 12.35 30.26 -18.28
C TYR A 314 12.21 30.83 -19.69
N ARG A 315 12.54 32.10 -19.93
CA ARG A 315 12.45 32.66 -21.29
C ARG A 315 13.45 31.98 -22.23
N ASN A 316 14.59 31.57 -21.71
CA ASN A 316 15.70 30.98 -22.46
C ASN A 316 15.67 29.45 -22.56
N ARG A 317 14.63 28.78 -22.03
CA ARG A 317 14.47 27.32 -22.15
C ARG A 317 14.76 26.78 -23.54
N THR A 318 15.48 25.68 -23.62
CA THR A 318 15.69 24.95 -24.87
C THR A 318 14.42 24.20 -25.24
N ASN A 319 13.81 23.54 -24.25
CA ASN A 319 12.54 22.85 -24.43
C ASN A 319 11.35 23.79 -24.14
N LYS A 320 10.70 24.27 -25.20
CA LYS A 320 9.51 25.13 -25.08
C LYS A 320 8.24 24.37 -24.68
N ASN A 321 8.23 23.04 -24.79
CA ASN A 321 7.10 22.20 -24.39
C ASN A 321 7.12 21.88 -22.88
N ALA A 322 8.24 22.10 -22.20
CA ALA A 322 8.32 22.06 -20.74
C ALA A 322 7.93 23.43 -20.19
N THR A 323 6.79 23.56 -19.49
CA THR A 323 6.32 24.87 -18.98
C THR A 323 6.34 25.00 -17.46
N ALA A 324 6.82 24.00 -16.74
CA ALA A 324 6.99 24.04 -15.28
C ALA A 324 7.95 25.17 -14.88
N ARG A 325 7.67 25.77 -13.72
CA ARG A 325 8.57 26.74 -13.09
C ARG A 325 9.43 26.07 -12.04
N PHE A 326 8.82 25.20 -11.24
CA PHE A 326 9.52 24.37 -10.28
C PHE A 326 9.63 22.95 -10.81
N ARG A 327 10.73 22.25 -10.54
CA ARG A 327 10.88 20.85 -10.94
C ARG A 327 9.81 19.95 -10.34
N TRP A 328 9.40 20.20 -9.09
CA TRP A 328 8.32 19.43 -8.44
C TRP A 328 6.97 19.51 -9.18
N GLU A 329 6.70 20.57 -9.96
CA GLU A 329 5.47 20.68 -10.78
C GLU A 329 5.44 19.65 -11.93
N SER A 330 6.57 18.97 -12.18
CA SER A 330 6.73 17.96 -13.24
C SER A 330 6.80 16.53 -12.76
N ARG A 331 6.64 16.28 -11.45
CA ARG A 331 6.66 14.90 -10.91
C ARG A 331 5.59 14.02 -11.57
N VAL A 332 5.92 12.75 -11.76
CA VAL A 332 5.01 11.77 -12.34
C VAL A 332 3.95 11.35 -11.31
N VAL A 333 2.75 11.91 -11.43
CA VAL A 333 1.62 11.76 -10.51
C VAL A 333 0.47 10.98 -11.17
N PRO A 334 0.00 9.84 -10.61
CA PRO A 334 -1.08 9.05 -11.19
C PRO A 334 -2.46 9.54 -10.72
N PHE A 335 -2.92 10.64 -11.34
CA PHE A 335 -4.22 11.24 -11.00
C PHE A 335 -5.38 10.25 -11.10
N GLY A 336 -6.22 10.25 -10.07
CA GLY A 336 -7.37 9.35 -9.98
C GLY A 336 -7.05 7.89 -9.67
N ARG A 337 -5.79 7.49 -9.53
CA ARG A 337 -5.39 6.13 -9.14
C ARG A 337 -4.84 6.02 -7.71
N MET A 338 -4.99 7.08 -6.91
CA MET A 338 -4.60 7.13 -5.50
C MET A 338 -5.66 6.47 -4.61
N TRP A 339 -5.48 6.47 -3.28
CA TRP A 339 -6.37 5.74 -2.36
C TRP A 339 -7.54 6.57 -1.82
N SER A 340 -7.42 7.90 -1.75
CA SER A 340 -8.45 8.74 -1.12
C SER A 340 -8.28 10.23 -1.42
N ALA A 341 -9.25 11.02 -0.98
CA ALA A 341 -9.21 12.48 -0.94
C ALA A 341 -7.97 13.07 -0.27
N ASN A 342 -7.39 12.36 0.70
CA ASN A 342 -6.24 12.83 1.49
C ASN A 342 -4.90 12.29 0.97
N SER A 343 -4.91 11.46 -0.07
CA SER A 343 -3.70 10.87 -0.63
C SER A 343 -3.08 11.77 -1.70
N SER A 344 -1.76 11.94 -1.66
CA SER A 344 -1.02 12.67 -2.69
C SER A 344 0.39 12.14 -2.80
N TRP A 345 0.70 11.40 -3.86
CA TRP A 345 2.02 10.82 -4.06
C TRP A 345 2.46 10.88 -5.52
N SER A 346 3.76 10.74 -5.74
CA SER A 346 4.41 10.65 -7.05
C SER A 346 5.35 9.46 -7.09
N LEU A 347 5.61 8.95 -8.30
CA LEU A 347 6.55 7.86 -8.50
C LEU A 347 7.99 8.27 -8.17
N THR A 348 8.72 7.36 -7.57
CA THR A 348 10.11 7.54 -7.16
C THR A 348 11.07 7.13 -8.28
N ASN A 349 12.26 7.73 -8.30
CA ASN A 349 13.34 7.27 -9.14
C ASN A 349 14.09 6.11 -8.45
N VAL A 350 13.52 4.91 -8.50
CA VAL A 350 14.10 3.71 -7.86
C VAL A 350 15.44 3.27 -8.44
N ALA A 351 15.86 3.82 -9.58
CA ALA A 351 17.20 3.62 -10.11
C ALA A 351 18.26 4.54 -9.49
N ASN A 352 17.86 5.55 -8.71
CA ASN A 352 18.77 6.51 -8.09
C ASN A 352 19.47 5.91 -6.85
N ALA A 353 20.80 5.89 -6.87
CA ALA A 353 21.60 5.32 -5.78
C ALA A 353 21.55 6.15 -4.48
N ASP A 354 21.39 7.47 -4.57
CA ASP A 354 21.22 8.34 -3.41
C ASP A 354 19.85 8.12 -2.76
N TYR A 355 18.80 7.87 -3.56
CA TYR A 355 17.48 7.48 -3.05
C TYR A 355 17.55 6.16 -2.29
N LEU A 356 18.15 5.11 -2.89
CA LEU A 356 18.37 3.82 -2.21
C LEU A 356 19.15 4.01 -0.90
N SER A 357 20.22 4.80 -0.93
CA SER A 357 21.04 5.08 0.25
C SER A 357 20.27 5.82 1.34
N ALA A 358 19.43 6.80 0.98
CA ALA A 358 18.62 7.56 1.93
C ALA A 358 17.51 6.69 2.54
N ILE A 359 16.79 5.93 1.73
CA ILE A 359 15.75 5.00 2.20
C ILE A 359 16.32 3.90 3.10
N HIS A 360 17.44 3.30 2.71
CA HIS A 360 18.12 2.31 3.54
C HIS A 360 18.46 2.88 4.93
N ARG A 361 19.04 4.09 5.01
CA ARG A 361 19.34 4.74 6.30
C ARG A 361 18.08 4.97 7.13
N TYR A 362 17.00 5.44 6.50
CA TYR A 362 15.71 5.63 7.16
C TYR A 362 15.17 4.31 7.70
N TYR A 363 15.11 3.24 6.90
CA TYR A 363 14.61 1.95 7.33
C TYR A 363 15.44 1.33 8.44
N LYS A 364 16.77 1.37 8.34
CA LYS A 364 17.67 0.91 9.40
C LYS A 364 17.33 1.55 10.75
N GLN A 365 17.13 2.86 10.77
CA GLN A 365 16.79 3.59 12.00
C GLN A 365 15.35 3.32 12.43
N SER A 366 14.40 3.37 11.51
CA SER A 366 12.96 3.24 11.77
C SER A 366 12.58 1.84 12.24
N TRP A 367 13.12 0.80 11.61
CA TRP A 367 12.89 -0.59 12.02
C TRP A 367 13.54 -0.86 13.38
N ALA A 368 14.77 -0.40 13.60
CA ALA A 368 15.44 -0.54 14.89
C ALA A 368 14.72 0.22 16.02
N SER A 369 14.13 1.40 15.73
CA SER A 369 13.38 2.17 16.73
C SER A 369 12.09 1.48 17.13
N GLN A 370 11.41 0.84 16.17
CA GLN A 370 10.16 0.09 16.35
C GLN A 370 10.36 -1.37 16.78
N GLY A 371 11.57 -1.92 16.64
CA GLY A 371 11.85 -3.32 16.97
C GLY A 371 11.38 -4.31 15.90
N LEU A 372 11.43 -3.92 14.63
CA LEU A 372 10.98 -4.73 13.49
C LEU A 372 12.14 -5.53 12.88
N ASP A 373 11.84 -6.71 12.33
CA ASP A 373 12.76 -7.61 11.64
C ASP A 373 12.74 -7.43 10.11
N GLY A 374 12.16 -6.33 9.64
CA GLY A 374 12.00 -5.99 8.23
C GLY A 374 10.65 -5.35 7.94
N ALA A 375 10.31 -5.24 6.66
CA ALA A 375 9.03 -4.72 6.20
C ALA A 375 8.65 -5.31 4.86
N TYR A 376 7.35 -5.29 4.54
CA TYR A 376 6.86 -5.69 3.22
C TYR A 376 6.42 -4.49 2.37
N ASN A 377 6.74 -4.54 1.08
CA ASN A 377 6.28 -3.56 0.10
C ASN A 377 4.89 -3.93 -0.39
N ASP A 378 3.94 -3.01 -0.27
CA ASP A 378 2.59 -3.21 -0.80
C ASP A 378 2.40 -2.54 -2.17
N ASP A 379 1.28 -2.84 -2.84
CA ASP A 379 0.91 -2.30 -4.15
C ASP A 379 2.03 -2.47 -5.20
N THR A 380 2.63 -3.66 -5.25
CA THR A 380 3.72 -4.01 -6.19
C THR A 380 3.34 -3.88 -7.67
N ASN A 381 2.05 -3.71 -7.98
CA ASN A 381 1.51 -3.46 -9.31
C ASN A 381 1.21 -1.98 -9.63
N LYS A 382 1.29 -1.06 -8.66
CA LYS A 382 1.08 0.39 -8.87
C LYS A 382 2.38 1.07 -9.27
N LEU A 383 2.82 0.74 -10.48
CA LEU A 383 4.06 1.22 -11.08
C LEU A 383 3.76 2.31 -12.12
N ILE A 384 4.31 2.21 -13.33
CA ILE A 384 4.19 3.23 -14.39
C ILE A 384 3.40 2.78 -15.62
N GLY A 385 2.91 1.53 -15.63
CA GLY A 385 2.19 0.95 -16.75
C GLY A 385 0.80 1.52 -17.01
N SER A 386 0.12 0.96 -18.02
CA SER A 386 -1.19 1.42 -18.51
C SER A 386 -2.32 1.27 -17.49
N ASN A 387 -2.13 0.46 -16.44
CA ASN A 387 -3.05 0.39 -15.31
C ASN A 387 -3.02 1.66 -14.44
N GLN A 388 -1.93 2.43 -14.48
CA GLN A 388 -1.76 3.67 -13.73
C GLN A 388 -1.90 4.92 -14.60
N PHE A 389 -1.38 4.89 -15.84
CA PHE A 389 -1.32 6.08 -16.70
C PHE A 389 -2.02 5.85 -18.05
N TYR A 390 -2.93 6.77 -18.38
CA TYR A 390 -3.42 6.92 -19.74
C TYR A 390 -3.11 8.33 -20.26
N VAL A 391 -2.08 8.40 -21.12
CA VAL A 391 -1.55 9.65 -21.66
C VAL A 391 -2.25 9.99 -22.98
N HIS A 392 -2.77 11.21 -23.10
CA HIS A 392 -3.32 11.76 -24.33
C HIS A 392 -2.27 12.48 -25.18
N SER A 393 -1.35 13.22 -24.53
CA SER A 393 -0.25 13.91 -25.20
C SER A 393 0.93 14.15 -24.25
N GLY A 394 2.14 14.22 -24.80
CA GLY A 394 3.38 14.33 -24.02
C GLY A 394 3.73 12.99 -23.36
N GLY A 395 4.06 13.02 -22.06
CA GLY A 395 4.21 11.84 -21.22
C GLY A 395 5.61 11.25 -21.15
N HIS A 396 6.60 11.86 -21.80
CA HIS A 396 7.99 11.40 -21.73
C HIS A 396 8.56 11.62 -20.32
N VAL A 397 8.98 10.53 -19.69
CA VAL A 397 9.61 10.54 -18.36
C VAL A 397 11.13 10.65 -18.54
N GLN A 398 11.71 11.71 -18.00
CA GLN A 398 13.11 12.08 -18.23
C GLN A 398 14.08 10.98 -17.80
N GLU A 399 13.87 10.40 -16.61
CA GLU A 399 14.76 9.41 -16.01
C GLU A 399 14.66 8.04 -16.70
N LEU A 400 13.55 7.76 -17.39
CA LEU A 400 13.31 6.48 -18.07
C LEU A 400 13.56 6.55 -19.59
N GLY A 401 13.49 7.74 -20.19
CA GLY A 401 13.54 7.89 -21.64
C GLY A 401 12.34 7.25 -22.35
N ALA A 402 11.21 7.08 -21.67
CA ALA A 402 10.03 6.37 -22.15
C ALA A 402 8.73 7.10 -21.75
N VAL A 403 7.64 6.80 -22.45
CA VAL A 403 6.33 7.42 -22.19
C VAL A 403 5.60 6.67 -21.07
N ALA A 404 5.13 7.39 -20.05
CA ALA A 404 4.32 6.78 -18.98
C ALA A 404 3.08 6.06 -19.54
N GLY A 405 2.74 4.91 -18.98
CA GLY A 405 1.65 4.06 -19.47
C GLY A 405 2.02 3.15 -20.65
N SER A 406 3.22 3.29 -21.23
CA SER A 406 3.70 2.40 -22.30
C SER A 406 4.33 1.12 -21.73
N ASN A 407 4.31 0.03 -22.52
CA ASN A 407 4.99 -1.22 -22.15
C ASN A 407 6.49 -1.01 -21.92
N GLN A 408 7.15 -0.15 -22.71
CA GLN A 408 8.57 0.15 -22.55
C GLN A 408 8.88 0.78 -21.18
N ALA A 409 8.09 1.77 -20.76
CA ALA A 409 8.27 2.39 -19.45
C ALA A 409 7.98 1.40 -18.32
N ASP A 410 6.92 0.61 -18.46
CA ASP A 410 6.51 -0.39 -17.48
C ASP A 410 7.58 -1.47 -17.29
N ASP A 411 8.08 -2.06 -18.38
CA ASP A 411 9.12 -3.09 -18.34
C ASP A 411 10.43 -2.56 -17.72
N LEU A 412 10.86 -1.35 -18.11
CA LEU A 412 12.06 -0.74 -17.57
C LEU A 412 11.92 -0.45 -16.07
N TYR A 413 10.81 0.16 -15.66
CA TYR A 413 10.61 0.53 -14.26
C TYR A 413 10.40 -0.70 -13.36
N LYS A 414 9.75 -1.76 -13.86
CA LYS A 414 9.67 -3.08 -13.17
C LYS A 414 11.05 -3.67 -12.91
N GLN A 415 11.95 -3.62 -13.90
CA GLN A 415 13.33 -4.09 -13.73
C GLN A 415 14.08 -3.25 -12.69
N GLN A 416 13.96 -1.91 -12.76
CA GLN A 416 14.59 -1.01 -11.78
C GLN A 416 14.03 -1.22 -10.37
N PHE A 417 12.72 -1.43 -10.23
CA PHE A 417 12.06 -1.67 -8.95
C PHE A 417 12.49 -3.01 -8.32
N SER A 418 12.55 -4.07 -9.12
CA SER A 418 13.10 -5.36 -8.66
C SER A 418 14.55 -5.23 -8.21
N ALA A 419 15.40 -4.57 -9.03
CA ALA A 419 16.79 -4.33 -8.68
C ALA A 419 16.94 -3.49 -7.40
N PHE A 420 16.08 -2.50 -7.18
CA PHE A 420 16.05 -1.72 -5.95
C PHE A 420 15.80 -2.61 -4.72
N LEU A 421 14.79 -3.48 -4.78
CA LEU A 421 14.44 -4.39 -3.68
C LEU A 421 15.54 -5.43 -3.41
N GLN A 422 16.18 -5.94 -4.47
CA GLN A 422 17.35 -6.83 -4.35
C GLN A 422 18.52 -6.13 -3.67
N ASN A 423 18.85 -4.90 -4.11
CA ASN A 423 19.92 -4.13 -3.50
C ASN A 423 19.61 -3.76 -2.04
N LEU A 424 18.35 -3.45 -1.72
CA LEU A 424 17.92 -3.22 -0.34
C LEU A 424 18.08 -4.50 0.51
N SER A 425 17.72 -5.67 -0.03
CA SER A 425 17.91 -6.96 0.64
C SER A 425 19.39 -7.29 0.90
N VAL A 426 20.29 -6.87 0.00
CA VAL A 426 21.74 -7.01 0.21
C VAL A 426 22.26 -6.06 1.29
N LEU A 427 21.75 -4.83 1.34
CA LEU A 427 22.13 -3.83 2.35
C LEU A 427 21.59 -4.18 3.74
N GLU A 428 20.41 -4.79 3.81
CA GLU A 428 19.73 -5.21 5.03
C GLU A 428 19.65 -6.75 5.11
N SER A 429 20.82 -7.41 5.07
CA SER A 429 20.91 -8.88 4.96
C SER A 429 20.23 -9.65 6.10
N ASP A 430 20.07 -9.02 7.26
CA ASP A 430 19.42 -9.61 8.43
C ASP A 430 17.91 -9.32 8.46
N ALA A 431 17.42 -8.43 7.59
CA ALA A 431 16.02 -8.02 7.55
C ALA A 431 15.23 -8.81 6.48
N SER A 432 13.94 -9.00 6.75
CA SER A 432 13.01 -9.57 5.79
C SER A 432 12.44 -8.47 4.89
N ILE A 433 12.87 -8.44 3.63
CA ILE A 433 12.25 -7.63 2.58
C ILE A 433 11.08 -8.42 2.00
N GLY A 434 9.87 -8.07 2.45
CA GLY A 434 8.63 -8.71 2.04
C GLY A 434 7.98 -8.04 0.83
N LEU A 435 7.10 -8.75 0.13
CA LEU A 435 6.32 -8.24 -1.00
C LEU A 435 4.86 -8.70 -0.89
N ASN A 436 3.89 -7.77 -0.92
CA ASN A 436 2.51 -8.12 -1.17
C ASN A 436 2.26 -8.24 -2.67
N ILE A 437 1.97 -9.45 -3.11
CA ILE A 437 1.70 -9.78 -4.52
C ILE A 437 0.27 -10.26 -4.73
N GLY A 438 -0.57 -10.20 -3.69
CA GLY A 438 -1.97 -10.63 -3.73
C GLY A 438 -2.12 -12.04 -4.29
N THR A 439 -3.00 -12.19 -5.28
CA THR A 439 -3.26 -13.48 -5.96
C THR A 439 -2.44 -13.68 -7.23
N ALA A 440 -1.54 -12.75 -7.57
CA ALA A 440 -0.80 -12.80 -8.82
C ALA A 440 0.15 -14.00 -8.85
N ASN A 441 0.06 -14.83 -9.89
CA ASN A 441 1.11 -15.81 -10.16
C ASN A 441 2.37 -15.05 -10.59
N LEU A 442 3.53 -15.39 -10.04
CA LEU A 442 4.78 -14.74 -10.41
C LEU A 442 5.33 -15.24 -11.74
N LEU A 443 4.98 -16.46 -12.15
CA LEU A 443 5.58 -17.15 -13.27
C LEU A 443 4.58 -17.36 -14.42
N GLY A 444 5.11 -17.39 -15.65
CA GLY A 444 4.32 -17.52 -16.88
C GLY A 444 4.02 -16.20 -17.59
N ARG A 445 3.25 -16.27 -18.67
CA ARG A 445 3.03 -15.17 -19.62
C ARG A 445 2.49 -13.89 -18.99
N ASN A 446 1.57 -14.03 -18.04
CA ASN A 446 0.95 -12.90 -17.34
C ASN A 446 1.53 -12.71 -15.93
N GLY A 447 2.64 -13.40 -15.63
CA GLY A 447 3.24 -13.40 -14.31
C GLY A 447 4.13 -12.20 -14.04
N GLN A 448 4.34 -11.90 -12.76
CA GLN A 448 5.25 -10.83 -12.32
C GLN A 448 6.66 -11.38 -12.06
N SER A 449 7.27 -12.02 -13.07
CA SER A 449 8.51 -12.81 -12.89
C SER A 449 9.69 -11.98 -12.39
N HIS A 450 9.73 -10.69 -12.73
CA HIS A 450 10.69 -9.73 -12.20
C HIS A 450 10.71 -9.66 -10.67
N LEU A 451 9.61 -10.01 -9.98
CA LEU A 451 9.55 -10.03 -8.51
C LEU A 451 9.98 -11.35 -7.89
N SER A 452 10.15 -12.43 -8.66
CA SER A 452 10.39 -13.78 -8.12
C SER A 452 11.66 -13.92 -7.29
N GLU A 453 12.63 -13.01 -7.43
CA GLU A 453 13.87 -12.95 -6.66
C GLU A 453 14.05 -11.60 -5.96
N ALA A 454 13.00 -10.77 -5.88
CA ALA A 454 13.10 -9.40 -5.39
C ALA A 454 12.98 -9.29 -3.86
N GLY A 455 12.40 -10.31 -3.20
CA GLY A 455 12.24 -10.33 -1.74
C GLY A 455 12.49 -11.71 -1.13
N SER A 456 12.46 -11.76 0.20
CA SER A 456 12.65 -12.98 1.00
C SER A 456 11.35 -13.51 1.62
N LEU A 457 10.26 -12.73 1.53
CA LEU A 457 8.93 -13.07 2.06
C LEU A 457 7.84 -12.57 1.10
N TYR A 458 6.85 -13.39 0.78
CA TYR A 458 5.77 -13.06 -0.15
C TYR A 458 4.41 -13.22 0.51
N LEU A 459 3.63 -12.15 0.54
CA LEU A 459 2.27 -12.14 1.05
C LEU A 459 1.28 -12.42 -0.09
N ARG A 460 0.47 -13.46 0.09
CA ARG A 460 -0.57 -13.89 -0.86
C ARG A 460 -1.96 -13.53 -0.34
N GLU A 461 -2.34 -12.27 -0.53
CA GLU A 461 -3.64 -11.75 -0.08
C GLU A 461 -4.81 -12.38 -0.87
N HIS A 462 -5.88 -12.78 -0.17
CA HIS A 462 -7.08 -13.45 -0.70
C HIS A 462 -6.78 -14.73 -1.50
N TYR A 463 -5.70 -15.43 -1.17
CA TYR A 463 -5.17 -16.47 -2.02
C TYR A 463 -5.89 -17.81 -1.87
N ILE A 464 -6.29 -18.16 -0.65
CA ILE A 464 -7.05 -19.38 -0.36
C ILE A 464 -8.48 -19.01 0.03
N PHE A 465 -9.46 -19.77 -0.46
CA PHE A 465 -10.86 -19.69 -0.02
C PHE A 465 -11.49 -21.09 0.07
N PRO A 466 -12.62 -21.28 0.79
CA PRO A 466 -13.11 -22.62 1.12
C PRO A 466 -13.53 -23.41 -0.12
N SER A 467 -13.97 -22.72 -1.18
CA SER A 467 -14.33 -23.28 -2.48
C SER A 467 -13.22 -23.12 -3.54
N THR A 468 -11.95 -23.22 -3.15
CA THR A 468 -10.83 -23.20 -4.11
C THR A 468 -10.93 -24.38 -5.07
N GLY A 469 -11.04 -24.10 -6.36
CA GLY A 469 -11.14 -25.13 -7.41
C GLY A 469 -9.83 -25.88 -7.63
N PHE A 470 -9.90 -26.96 -8.40
CA PHE A 470 -8.69 -27.63 -8.88
C PHE A 470 -7.87 -26.75 -9.81
N SER A 471 -8.53 -26.04 -10.74
CA SER A 471 -7.94 -25.09 -11.68
C SER A 471 -8.80 -23.82 -11.74
N GLY A 472 -8.97 -23.21 -12.92
CA GLY A 472 -9.65 -21.92 -13.09
C GLY A 472 -8.72 -20.74 -12.85
N TYR A 473 -9.26 -19.58 -12.45
CA TYR A 473 -8.46 -18.36 -12.26
C TYR A 473 -7.46 -18.47 -11.08
N SER A 474 -7.83 -19.17 -10.01
CA SER A 474 -7.00 -19.32 -8.79
C SER A 474 -7.19 -20.71 -8.17
N GLY A 475 -6.75 -21.76 -8.88
CA GLY A 475 -6.93 -23.16 -8.46
C GLY A 475 -5.67 -23.82 -7.91
N ILE A 476 -5.85 -24.90 -7.16
CA ILE A 476 -4.79 -25.65 -6.46
C ILE A 476 -3.67 -26.11 -7.41
N SER A 477 -4.02 -26.58 -8.61
CA SER A 477 -3.04 -27.00 -9.64
C SER A 477 -2.15 -25.85 -10.15
N LYS A 478 -2.47 -24.59 -9.86
CA LYS A 478 -1.70 -23.40 -10.27
C LYS A 478 -0.85 -22.82 -9.13
N PHE A 479 -0.89 -23.41 -7.93
CA PHE A 479 -0.19 -22.90 -6.73
C PHE A 479 1.30 -23.30 -6.66
N TRP A 480 1.83 -23.94 -7.70
CA TRP A 480 3.23 -24.39 -7.76
C TRP A 480 4.23 -23.24 -7.81
N ASP A 481 3.81 -22.00 -8.08
CA ASP A 481 4.69 -20.83 -7.98
C ASP A 481 5.21 -20.62 -6.55
N ASN A 482 4.41 -20.97 -5.52
CA ASN A 482 4.86 -20.97 -4.13
C ASN A 482 5.92 -22.06 -3.87
N SER A 483 5.87 -23.16 -4.62
CA SER A 483 6.88 -24.21 -4.55
C SER A 483 8.18 -23.81 -5.26
N ALA A 484 8.10 -22.95 -6.28
CA ALA A 484 9.27 -22.32 -6.88
C ALA A 484 9.92 -21.31 -5.92
N LEU A 485 9.11 -20.48 -5.26
CA LEU A 485 9.60 -19.57 -4.21
C LEU A 485 10.29 -20.34 -3.07
N ALA A 486 9.66 -21.41 -2.58
CA ALA A 486 10.24 -22.25 -1.53
C ALA A 486 11.56 -22.93 -1.97
N TYR A 487 11.66 -23.39 -3.23
CA TYR A 487 12.90 -23.93 -3.79
C TYR A 487 14.05 -22.91 -3.73
N ASN A 488 13.74 -21.63 -3.98
CA ASN A 488 14.68 -20.51 -3.90
C ASN A 488 14.93 -20.02 -2.45
N GLY A 489 14.44 -20.75 -1.43
CA GLY A 489 14.61 -20.42 -0.03
C GLY A 489 13.70 -19.29 0.48
N GLN A 490 12.74 -18.83 -0.33
CA GLN A 490 11.86 -17.73 0.02
C GLN A 490 10.66 -18.23 0.84
N ARG A 491 10.07 -17.33 1.61
CA ARG A 491 8.93 -17.65 2.47
C ARG A 491 7.63 -17.07 1.89
N VAL A 492 6.51 -17.71 2.16
CA VAL A 492 5.19 -17.32 1.65
C VAL A 492 4.17 -17.31 2.79
N ILE A 493 3.41 -16.22 2.91
CA ILE A 493 2.23 -16.14 3.78
C ILE A 493 1.01 -16.38 2.91
N PHE A 494 0.32 -17.49 3.13
CA PHE A 494 -0.95 -17.80 2.50
C PHE A 494 -2.07 -17.16 3.32
N GLN A 495 -2.73 -16.12 2.77
CA GLN A 495 -3.92 -15.55 3.41
C GLN A 495 -5.18 -16.22 2.89
N ALA A 496 -5.84 -16.95 3.77
CA ALA A 496 -7.14 -17.58 3.56
C ALA A 496 -8.27 -16.62 3.93
N THR A 497 -9.37 -16.64 3.18
CA THR A 497 -10.60 -15.86 3.41
C THR A 497 -11.83 -16.77 3.51
N THR A 498 -12.92 -16.27 4.10
CA THR A 498 -14.24 -16.91 4.01
C THR A 498 -15.04 -16.48 2.77
N ARG A 499 -14.46 -15.67 1.87
CA ARG A 499 -15.09 -15.38 0.55
C ARG A 499 -15.35 -16.68 -0.20
N TYR A 500 -16.46 -16.70 -0.93
CA TYR A 500 -16.95 -17.85 -1.67
C TYR A 500 -17.15 -19.10 -0.79
N GLY A 501 -17.21 -18.92 0.52
CA GLY A 501 -17.39 -19.95 1.53
C GLY A 501 -18.85 -20.20 1.91
N ARG A 502 -19.05 -21.11 2.86
CA ARG A 502 -20.34 -21.33 3.52
C ARG A 502 -20.79 -20.08 4.27
N VAL A 503 -19.87 -19.31 4.87
CA VAL A 503 -20.22 -18.05 5.54
C VAL A 503 -20.89 -17.07 4.57
N GLN A 504 -20.37 -16.97 3.33
CA GLN A 504 -20.95 -16.09 2.31
C GLN A 504 -22.22 -16.66 1.67
N TYR A 505 -22.25 -17.97 1.37
CA TYR A 505 -23.35 -18.56 0.60
C TYR A 505 -24.50 -19.13 1.44
N LEU A 506 -24.19 -19.61 2.64
CA LEU A 506 -25.13 -20.34 3.52
C LEU A 506 -25.40 -19.57 4.84
N GLY A 507 -24.68 -18.49 5.11
CA GLY A 507 -24.94 -17.56 6.21
C GLY A 507 -23.89 -17.56 7.33
N ASN A 508 -23.91 -16.51 8.14
CA ASN A 508 -22.95 -16.25 9.21
C ASN A 508 -23.28 -17.05 10.49
N SER A 509 -22.95 -18.34 10.52
CA SER A 509 -23.11 -19.23 11.69
C SER A 509 -21.77 -19.77 12.19
N GLU A 510 -21.72 -20.19 13.46
CA GLU A 510 -20.52 -20.84 14.05
C GLU A 510 -20.07 -22.05 13.23
N GLU A 511 -21.02 -22.91 12.85
CA GLU A 511 -20.76 -24.11 12.05
C GLU A 511 -20.13 -23.76 10.69
N ASN A 512 -20.65 -22.75 10.00
CA ASN A 512 -20.13 -22.35 8.69
C ASN A 512 -18.72 -21.76 8.81
N TRP A 513 -18.45 -20.98 9.86
CA TRP A 513 -17.11 -20.46 10.14
C TRP A 513 -16.09 -21.57 10.36
N LYS A 514 -16.41 -22.53 11.25
CA LYS A 514 -15.52 -23.65 11.55
C LYS A 514 -15.26 -24.51 10.32
N LYS A 515 -16.27 -24.79 9.51
CA LYS A 515 -16.12 -25.57 8.27
C LYS A 515 -15.30 -24.84 7.20
N ASP A 516 -15.47 -23.53 7.06
CA ASP A 516 -14.68 -22.72 6.12
C ASP A 516 -13.22 -22.61 6.59
N GLN A 517 -12.99 -22.38 7.88
CA GLN A 517 -11.66 -22.45 8.52
C GLN A 517 -10.98 -23.79 8.26
N TYR A 518 -11.69 -24.89 8.48
CA TYR A 518 -11.15 -26.23 8.27
C TYR A 518 -10.79 -26.47 6.80
N SER A 519 -11.69 -26.12 5.88
CA SER A 519 -11.47 -26.32 4.44
C SER A 519 -10.27 -25.52 3.94
N THR A 520 -10.13 -24.26 4.37
CA THR A 520 -8.98 -23.42 3.98
C THR A 520 -7.66 -23.90 4.57
N LEU A 521 -7.66 -24.38 5.81
CA LEU A 521 -6.47 -24.98 6.41
C LEU A 521 -6.06 -26.29 5.72
N ALA A 522 -7.02 -27.12 5.29
CA ALA A 522 -6.73 -28.30 4.48
C ALA A 522 -6.07 -27.94 3.14
N ILE A 523 -6.59 -26.94 2.42
CA ILE A 523 -5.98 -26.45 1.17
C ILE A 523 -4.55 -25.95 1.41
N TYR A 524 -4.31 -25.25 2.53
CA TYR A 524 -2.97 -24.83 2.94
C TYR A 524 -2.04 -26.04 3.10
N HIS A 525 -2.45 -27.08 3.84
CA HIS A 525 -1.65 -28.29 4.02
C HIS A 525 -1.32 -29.03 2.71
N LEU A 526 -2.21 -29.00 1.72
CA LEU A 526 -1.94 -29.58 0.39
C LEU A 526 -0.80 -28.89 -0.37
N ASN A 527 -0.46 -27.65 -0.02
CA ASN A 527 0.51 -26.83 -0.78
C ASN A 527 1.70 -26.32 0.04
N ARG A 528 1.63 -26.39 1.38
CA ARG A 528 2.67 -25.83 2.27
C ARG A 528 4.00 -26.55 2.15
N HIS A 529 5.07 -25.79 2.37
CA HIS A 529 6.43 -26.28 2.64
C HIS A 529 6.81 -25.85 4.05
N ALA A 530 7.10 -26.80 4.96
CA ALA A 530 7.12 -26.56 6.41
C ALA A 530 8.01 -25.39 6.86
N GLN A 531 9.15 -25.19 6.20
CA GLN A 531 10.11 -24.11 6.52
C GLN A 531 9.86 -22.79 5.77
N HIS A 532 8.92 -22.79 4.82
CA HIS A 532 8.74 -21.70 3.85
C HIS A 532 7.31 -21.18 3.77
N SER A 533 6.37 -21.74 4.53
CA SER A 533 4.95 -21.43 4.42
C SER A 533 4.37 -21.04 5.76
N TYR A 534 3.61 -19.96 5.76
CA TYR A 534 2.84 -19.48 6.90
C TYR A 534 1.36 -19.40 6.52
N PHE A 535 0.49 -19.64 7.50
CA PHE A 535 -0.95 -19.53 7.33
C PHE A 535 -1.49 -18.32 8.07
N ASN A 536 -2.36 -17.56 7.42
CA ASN A 536 -3.17 -16.53 8.05
C ASN A 536 -4.59 -16.61 7.51
N GLN A 537 -5.57 -16.32 8.36
CA GLN A 537 -6.97 -16.28 7.96
C GLN A 537 -7.64 -14.98 8.41
N TRP A 538 -8.56 -14.50 7.59
CA TRP A 538 -9.49 -13.39 7.85
C TRP A 538 -10.92 -13.72 7.40
N ASN A 539 -11.80 -12.74 7.55
CA ASN A 539 -13.18 -12.81 7.07
C ASN A 539 -13.32 -12.57 5.56
N ASN A 540 -14.53 -12.27 5.11
CA ASN A 540 -14.86 -11.97 3.73
C ASN A 540 -14.71 -10.47 3.34
N SER A 541 -14.38 -9.59 4.28
CA SER A 541 -14.27 -8.13 4.08
C SER A 541 -12.81 -7.66 3.94
N TYR A 542 -12.60 -6.35 3.86
CA TYR A 542 -11.26 -5.70 3.82
C TYR A 542 -10.94 -5.00 5.15
N VAL A 543 -11.50 -5.48 6.27
CA VAL A 543 -11.29 -4.85 7.58
C VAL A 543 -10.22 -5.61 8.35
N TYR A 544 -9.02 -5.03 8.37
CA TYR A 544 -7.84 -5.54 9.04
C TYR A 544 -7.82 -5.19 10.54
N GLY A 545 -6.89 -5.80 11.29
CA GLY A 545 -6.60 -5.46 12.69
C GLY A 545 -7.07 -6.49 13.70
N SER A 546 -6.94 -6.11 14.96
CA SER A 546 -7.23 -6.88 16.17
C SER A 546 -8.39 -6.30 16.99
N ASP A 547 -9.06 -5.27 16.49
CA ASP A 547 -10.31 -4.76 17.06
C ASP A 547 -11.37 -5.87 17.10
N ASN A 548 -12.43 -5.64 17.89
CA ASN A 548 -13.43 -6.67 18.10
C ASN A 548 -14.27 -6.94 16.84
N THR A 549 -14.69 -8.19 16.69
CA THR A 549 -15.67 -8.58 15.69
C THR A 549 -17.02 -7.92 15.94
N THR A 550 -17.74 -7.65 14.84
CA THR A 550 -19.17 -7.33 14.86
C THR A 550 -19.98 -8.52 14.31
N ALA A 551 -21.30 -8.47 14.47
CA ALA A 551 -22.23 -9.50 13.99
C ALA A 551 -22.23 -9.66 12.46
N ASP A 552 -21.67 -8.70 11.71
CA ASP A 552 -21.58 -8.75 10.25
C ASP A 552 -20.33 -9.50 9.77
N ILE A 553 -19.29 -9.57 10.62
CA ILE A 553 -17.96 -10.06 10.24
C ILE A 553 -17.51 -11.30 11.00
N PHE A 554 -18.29 -11.75 11.98
CA PHE A 554 -18.12 -13.02 12.67
C PHE A 554 -19.45 -13.44 13.29
N TRP A 555 -19.63 -14.73 13.59
CA TRP A 555 -20.89 -15.22 14.17
C TRP A 555 -21.11 -14.74 15.62
N GLN A 556 -20.04 -14.39 16.31
CA GLN A 556 -20.05 -13.81 17.66
C GLN A 556 -19.46 -12.40 17.63
N SER A 557 -20.14 -11.43 18.23
CA SER A 557 -19.59 -10.06 18.39
C SER A 557 -18.70 -9.96 19.63
N GLY A 558 -17.76 -9.03 19.63
CA GLY A 558 -16.92 -8.72 20.78
C GLY A 558 -15.67 -9.60 20.93
N VAL A 559 -15.41 -10.50 19.99
CA VAL A 559 -14.19 -11.34 20.00
C VAL A 559 -13.10 -10.62 19.19
N PRO A 560 -11.88 -10.47 19.69
CA PRO A 560 -10.79 -9.89 18.90
C PRO A 560 -10.56 -10.69 17.61
N LYS A 561 -10.48 -10.01 16.46
CA LYS A 561 -10.45 -10.64 15.13
C LYS A 561 -9.38 -11.73 14.96
N ASN A 562 -8.16 -11.48 15.42
CA ASN A 562 -7.07 -12.47 15.31
C ASN A 562 -7.35 -13.75 16.12
N ILE A 563 -8.08 -13.64 17.25
CA ILE A 563 -8.55 -14.80 18.03
C ILE A 563 -9.71 -15.49 17.31
N ALA A 564 -10.67 -14.72 16.79
CA ALA A 564 -11.84 -15.23 16.10
C ALA A 564 -11.50 -16.02 14.81
N TYR A 565 -10.55 -15.52 14.04
CA TYR A 565 -10.29 -16.01 12.69
C TYR A 565 -9.23 -17.10 12.61
N GLN A 566 -8.31 -17.20 13.58
CA GLN A 566 -7.32 -18.28 13.61
C GLN A 566 -7.96 -19.59 14.10
N PRO A 567 -7.84 -20.70 13.34
CA PRO A 567 -8.34 -22.00 13.76
C PRO A 567 -7.36 -22.71 14.71
N SER A 568 -7.11 -22.14 15.90
CA SER A 568 -6.04 -22.59 16.80
C SER A 568 -6.15 -24.07 17.21
N SER A 569 -7.36 -24.58 17.45
CA SER A 569 -7.56 -25.99 17.80
C SER A 569 -7.17 -26.95 16.67
N LEU A 570 -7.42 -26.56 15.41
CA LEU A 570 -7.01 -27.36 14.25
C LEU A 570 -5.50 -27.24 13.99
N LEU A 571 -4.91 -26.06 14.21
CA LEU A 571 -3.46 -25.86 14.10
C LEU A 571 -2.67 -26.65 15.14
N ALA A 572 -3.28 -26.98 16.29
CA ALA A 572 -2.67 -27.81 17.33
C ALA A 572 -2.65 -29.32 16.97
N VAL A 573 -3.32 -29.74 15.90
CA VAL A 573 -3.31 -31.12 15.42
C VAL A 573 -1.96 -31.44 14.77
N ASP A 574 -1.23 -32.36 15.38
CA ASP A 574 0.07 -32.78 14.87
C ASP A 574 -0.05 -33.79 13.73
N LEU A 575 -0.10 -33.28 12.49
CA LEU A 575 0.00 -34.08 11.27
C LEU A 575 1.43 -34.61 11.03
N GLY A 576 2.44 -34.03 11.68
CA GLY A 576 3.85 -34.30 11.40
C GLY A 576 4.36 -33.66 10.09
N GLU A 577 5.45 -34.22 9.56
CA GLU A 577 6.11 -33.71 8.35
C GLU A 577 5.44 -34.22 7.07
N PRO A 578 5.34 -33.40 6.01
CA PRO A 578 4.83 -33.87 4.72
C PRO A 578 5.65 -35.05 4.17
N SER A 579 4.96 -36.05 3.63
CA SER A 579 5.60 -37.17 2.94
C SER A 579 6.28 -36.72 1.64
N HIS A 580 7.38 -37.38 1.30
CA HIS A 580 8.15 -37.14 0.08
C HIS A 580 7.83 -38.15 -1.04
N GLN A 581 6.63 -38.74 -1.01
CA GLN A 581 6.16 -39.69 -2.00
C GLN A 581 4.64 -39.72 -2.09
N VAL A 582 4.14 -40.03 -3.29
CA VAL A 582 2.74 -40.39 -3.53
C VAL A 582 2.53 -41.85 -3.12
N LEU A 583 1.39 -42.17 -2.51
CA LEU A 583 1.04 -43.55 -2.17
C LEU A 583 0.95 -44.44 -3.42
N GLN A 584 1.38 -45.69 -3.27
CA GLN A 584 1.36 -46.65 -4.37
C GLN A 584 -0.07 -46.84 -4.91
N GLY A 585 -0.23 -46.72 -6.23
CA GLY A 585 -1.51 -46.90 -6.91
C GLY A 585 -2.31 -45.61 -7.11
N PHE A 586 -1.81 -44.47 -6.64
CA PHE A 586 -2.41 -43.16 -6.86
C PHE A 586 -1.59 -42.31 -7.84
N GLU A 587 -2.27 -41.37 -8.50
CA GLU A 587 -1.69 -40.48 -9.50
C GLU A 587 -1.44 -39.08 -8.91
N PRO A 588 -0.23 -38.50 -9.07
CA PRO A 588 0.03 -37.12 -8.68
C PRO A 588 -0.86 -36.16 -9.48
N ILE A 589 -1.25 -35.05 -8.86
CA ILE A 589 -2.03 -34.04 -9.59
C ILE A 589 -1.16 -33.35 -10.66
N PRO A 590 -1.69 -33.06 -11.85
CA PRO A 590 -1.01 -32.21 -12.81
C PRO A 590 -0.90 -30.77 -12.31
N LEU A 591 0.24 -30.15 -12.60
CA LEU A 591 0.50 -28.73 -12.38
C LEU A 591 0.14 -27.96 -13.65
N MET A 592 -0.57 -26.84 -13.50
CA MET A 592 -1.13 -26.08 -14.61
C MET A 592 -0.63 -24.64 -14.65
N LEU A 593 -0.44 -24.10 -15.85
CA LEU A 593 -0.09 -22.70 -16.12
C LEU A 593 -1.16 -22.01 -16.97
N SER A 594 -1.40 -20.72 -16.73
CA SER A 594 -2.28 -19.87 -17.58
C SER A 594 -1.47 -19.27 -18.74
N THR A 595 -1.92 -19.41 -19.99
CA THR A 595 -1.07 -19.24 -21.19
C THR A 595 -1.63 -18.37 -22.32
N THR A 596 -2.89 -17.94 -22.30
CA THR A 596 -3.53 -17.23 -23.40
C THR A 596 -4.40 -16.04 -22.97
N THR A 597 -5.27 -16.20 -21.96
CA THR A 597 -6.19 -15.15 -21.47
C THR A 597 -6.76 -15.56 -20.10
N PRO A 598 -7.25 -14.63 -19.25
CA PRO A 598 -7.90 -14.97 -17.98
C PRO A 598 -9.31 -15.57 -18.17
N GLN A 599 -9.51 -16.43 -19.17
CA GLN A 599 -10.74 -17.21 -19.30
C GLN A 599 -10.65 -18.45 -18.40
N PRO A 600 -11.77 -18.90 -17.81
CA PRO A 600 -11.80 -20.07 -16.91
C PRO A 600 -11.25 -21.38 -17.51
N THR A 601 -11.05 -21.43 -18.83
CA THR A 601 -10.59 -22.59 -19.59
C THR A 601 -9.13 -22.51 -20.05
N ASP A 602 -8.38 -21.47 -19.68
CA ASP A 602 -6.96 -21.35 -20.03
C ASP A 602 -6.07 -22.14 -19.05
N TYR A 603 -5.57 -23.28 -19.51
CA TYR A 603 -4.61 -24.11 -18.79
C TYR A 603 -3.71 -24.89 -19.74
N THR A 604 -2.44 -25.02 -19.37
CA THR A 604 -1.47 -25.95 -19.95
C THR A 604 -0.82 -26.75 -18.83
N ILE A 605 -0.72 -28.08 -18.98
CA ILE A 605 0.01 -28.92 -18.01
C ILE A 605 1.51 -28.68 -18.20
N VAL A 606 2.19 -28.35 -17.10
CA VAL A 606 3.63 -28.02 -17.10
C VAL A 606 4.49 -29.00 -16.28
N GLY A 607 3.85 -29.96 -15.64
CA GLY A 607 4.46 -31.00 -14.80
C GLY A 607 3.40 -31.67 -13.92
N ASP A 608 3.84 -32.38 -12.89
CA ASP A 608 2.99 -32.90 -11.82
C ASP A 608 3.58 -32.63 -10.43
N SER A 609 2.77 -32.81 -9.38
CA SER A 609 3.12 -32.48 -8.00
C SER A 609 4.29 -33.29 -7.41
N SER A 610 4.76 -34.33 -8.09
CA SER A 610 5.92 -35.15 -7.69
C SER A 610 7.23 -34.71 -8.36
N MET A 611 7.16 -33.85 -9.37
CA MET A 611 8.31 -33.36 -10.12
C MET A 611 9.03 -32.22 -9.37
N SER A 612 10.35 -32.14 -9.56
CA SER A 612 11.20 -31.06 -9.03
C SER A 612 11.44 -29.93 -10.03
N GLU A 613 10.82 -29.99 -11.20
CA GLU A 613 10.90 -28.99 -12.26
C GLU A 613 9.60 -28.95 -13.05
N VAL A 614 9.27 -27.77 -13.57
CA VAL A 614 8.18 -27.56 -14.52
C VAL A 614 8.72 -26.88 -15.76
N VAL A 615 8.20 -27.25 -16.93
CA VAL A 615 8.75 -26.84 -18.23
C VAL A 615 7.64 -26.26 -19.09
N HIS A 616 7.84 -25.04 -19.59
CA HIS A 616 6.93 -24.39 -20.52
C HIS A 616 7.59 -23.17 -21.18
N ALA A 617 7.27 -22.89 -22.44
CA ALA A 617 7.87 -21.79 -23.20
C ALA A 617 7.59 -20.39 -22.62
N ASP A 618 6.50 -20.23 -21.88
CA ASP A 618 6.16 -18.96 -21.20
C ASP A 618 6.88 -18.79 -19.85
N LEU A 619 7.66 -19.76 -19.38
CA LEU A 619 8.49 -19.61 -18.17
C LEU A 619 9.79 -18.86 -18.49
N PRO A 620 10.38 -18.15 -17.52
CA PRO A 620 11.74 -17.63 -17.67
C PRO A 620 12.70 -18.76 -18.07
N ASN A 621 13.41 -18.60 -19.19
CA ASN A 621 14.32 -19.61 -19.75
C ASN A 621 13.67 -20.98 -20.09
N GLY A 622 12.35 -21.07 -20.13
CA GLY A 622 11.61 -22.29 -20.50
C GLY A 622 11.41 -23.32 -19.37
N MET A 623 11.95 -23.09 -18.18
CA MET A 623 11.90 -24.04 -17.04
C MET A 623 12.00 -23.29 -15.71
N THR A 624 11.33 -23.80 -14.67
CA THR A 624 11.61 -23.42 -13.28
C THR A 624 11.70 -24.64 -12.37
N HIS A 625 12.54 -24.56 -11.34
CA HIS A 625 12.59 -25.56 -10.28
C HIS A 625 11.46 -25.34 -9.27
N VAL A 626 10.99 -26.42 -8.66
CA VAL A 626 9.95 -26.43 -7.64
C VAL A 626 10.27 -27.47 -6.56
N LEU A 627 9.83 -27.22 -5.32
CA LEU A 627 9.76 -28.28 -4.32
C LEU A 627 8.49 -29.11 -4.54
N PRO A 628 8.58 -30.44 -4.73
CA PRO A 628 7.39 -31.26 -4.93
C PRO A 628 6.48 -31.25 -3.69
N THR A 629 5.17 -31.21 -3.91
CA THR A 629 4.17 -31.31 -2.82
C THR A 629 3.68 -32.74 -2.62
N PHE A 630 3.83 -33.61 -3.63
CA PHE A 630 3.32 -34.99 -3.66
C PHE A 630 1.81 -35.09 -3.43
N THR A 631 1.06 -34.03 -3.73
CA THR A 631 -0.41 -34.03 -3.68
C THR A 631 -0.98 -34.89 -4.81
N TYR A 632 -1.93 -35.76 -4.53
CA TYR A 632 -2.43 -36.76 -5.49
C TYR A 632 -3.96 -36.85 -5.48
N PHE A 633 -4.53 -37.52 -6.49
CA PHE A 633 -5.96 -37.80 -6.54
C PHE A 633 -6.31 -39.02 -5.69
N MET A 634 -6.97 -38.82 -4.54
CA MET A 634 -7.61 -39.91 -3.79
C MET A 634 -8.87 -40.42 -4.51
N TYR A 635 -9.57 -39.51 -5.18
CA TYR A 635 -10.70 -39.81 -6.06
C TYR A 635 -10.70 -38.83 -7.23
N GLN A 636 -11.11 -39.32 -8.40
CA GLN A 636 -11.38 -38.51 -9.58
C GLN A 636 -12.59 -39.06 -10.32
N SER A 637 -13.50 -38.18 -10.73
CA SER A 637 -14.61 -38.55 -11.59
C SER A 637 -14.13 -38.94 -12.99
N LYS A 638 -14.91 -39.77 -13.69
CA LYS A 638 -14.60 -40.16 -15.08
C LYS A 638 -14.73 -39.00 -16.05
N ASN A 639 -15.61 -38.04 -15.73
CA ASN A 639 -15.79 -36.85 -16.52
C ASN A 639 -14.64 -35.90 -16.26
N GLN A 640 -14.01 -35.44 -17.33
CA GLN A 640 -12.99 -34.41 -17.27
C GLN A 640 -13.53 -33.15 -17.92
N VAL A 641 -13.37 -32.01 -17.23
CA VAL A 641 -13.58 -30.68 -17.83
C VAL A 641 -12.45 -30.38 -18.82
N ALA A 642 -11.29 -30.95 -18.54
CA ALA A 642 -10.00 -30.63 -19.11
C ALA A 642 -9.09 -31.87 -19.03
N ALA A 643 -8.17 -32.07 -19.96
CA ALA A 643 -7.15 -33.12 -19.82
C ALA A 643 -6.42 -32.99 -18.47
N GLY A 644 -6.47 -34.04 -17.65
CA GLY A 644 -5.90 -34.05 -16.29
C GLY A 644 -6.69 -33.24 -15.25
N GLY A 645 -7.85 -32.71 -15.62
CA GLY A 645 -8.74 -31.92 -14.76
C GLY A 645 -10.13 -32.57 -14.66
N PRO A 646 -10.36 -33.45 -13.67
CA PRO A 646 -11.66 -34.06 -13.40
C PRO A 646 -12.73 -33.01 -13.10
N GLU A 647 -14.00 -33.37 -13.25
CA GLU A 647 -15.14 -32.52 -12.86
C GLU A 647 -15.32 -32.45 -11.34
N ASP A 648 -15.12 -33.58 -10.64
CA ASP A 648 -15.21 -33.74 -9.18
C ASP A 648 -14.03 -34.63 -8.74
N MET A 649 -13.32 -34.21 -7.69
CA MET A 649 -12.14 -34.90 -7.21
C MET A 649 -11.93 -34.73 -5.71
N VAL A 650 -11.25 -35.69 -5.10
CA VAL A 650 -10.70 -35.59 -3.74
C VAL A 650 -9.18 -35.58 -3.85
N LEU A 651 -8.58 -34.48 -3.42
CA LEU A 651 -7.14 -34.30 -3.35
C LEU A 651 -6.64 -34.81 -2.01
N ALA A 652 -5.45 -35.41 -1.99
CA ALA A 652 -4.83 -35.91 -0.78
C ALA A 652 -3.34 -35.60 -0.71
N ARG A 653 -2.83 -35.46 0.52
CA ARG A 653 -1.40 -35.40 0.82
C ARG A 653 -1.10 -36.14 2.11
N GLU A 654 -0.04 -36.94 2.07
CA GLU A 654 0.45 -37.70 3.21
C GLU A 654 1.37 -36.88 4.11
N PHE A 655 1.30 -37.16 5.40
CA PHE A 655 2.19 -36.66 6.44
C PHE A 655 2.65 -37.83 7.34
N SER A 656 3.66 -37.63 8.17
CA SER A 656 4.20 -38.71 9.01
C SER A 656 3.19 -39.24 10.05
N ASN A 657 2.29 -38.38 10.54
CA ASN A 657 1.30 -38.74 11.57
C ASN A 657 -0.14 -38.71 11.05
N GLY A 658 -0.35 -38.41 9.77
CA GLY A 658 -1.70 -38.33 9.21
C GLY A 658 -1.78 -38.07 7.71
N ARG A 659 -3.00 -37.78 7.25
CA ARG A 659 -3.37 -37.50 5.86
C ARG A 659 -4.33 -36.32 5.84
N VAL A 660 -4.16 -35.44 4.85
CA VAL A 660 -5.09 -34.34 4.58
C VAL A 660 -5.86 -34.63 3.30
N LEU A 661 -7.17 -34.43 3.33
CA LEU A 661 -8.06 -34.54 2.18
C LEU A 661 -8.78 -33.21 1.91
N TYR A 662 -9.09 -32.95 0.65
CA TYR A 662 -9.98 -31.86 0.25
C TYR A 662 -10.75 -32.22 -1.03
N ARG A 663 -12.08 -32.11 -0.99
CA ARG A 663 -12.93 -32.35 -2.17
C ARG A 663 -13.24 -31.04 -2.89
N THR A 664 -13.09 -31.01 -4.21
CA THR A 664 -13.34 -29.82 -5.01
C THR A 664 -13.89 -30.18 -6.40
N ASP A 665 -14.37 -29.17 -7.11
CA ASP A 665 -14.68 -29.23 -8.54
C ASP A 665 -13.57 -28.54 -9.36
N PHE A 666 -13.68 -28.57 -10.69
CA PHE A 666 -12.62 -28.02 -11.53
C PHE A 666 -12.43 -26.50 -11.39
N HIS A 667 -13.52 -25.72 -11.31
CA HIS A 667 -13.47 -24.26 -11.38
C HIS A 667 -13.41 -23.56 -10.01
N GLY A 668 -13.94 -24.17 -8.95
CA GLY A 668 -14.15 -23.51 -7.67
C GLY A 668 -15.30 -22.51 -7.70
N LYS A 669 -15.60 -21.93 -6.53
CA LYS A 669 -16.62 -20.88 -6.33
C LYS A 669 -18.04 -21.28 -6.79
N ASN A 670 -18.31 -22.57 -6.97
CA ASN A 670 -19.61 -23.08 -7.39
C ASN A 670 -20.48 -23.32 -6.15
N SER A 671 -21.36 -22.38 -5.81
CA SER A 671 -22.19 -22.50 -4.61
C SER A 671 -23.03 -23.78 -4.56
N SER A 672 -23.43 -24.34 -5.72
CA SER A 672 -24.22 -25.59 -5.75
C SER A 672 -23.41 -26.83 -5.37
N PHE A 673 -22.08 -26.79 -5.48
CA PHE A 673 -21.22 -27.92 -5.14
C PHE A 673 -21.14 -28.18 -3.62
N TYR A 674 -21.47 -27.20 -2.77
CA TYR A 674 -21.62 -27.44 -1.32
C TYR A 674 -22.69 -28.48 -0.99
N GLU A 675 -23.68 -28.65 -1.86
CA GLU A 675 -24.77 -29.61 -1.73
C GLU A 675 -24.49 -30.93 -2.47
N ALA A 676 -23.26 -31.12 -2.99
CA ALA A 676 -22.89 -32.36 -3.66
C ALA A 676 -22.99 -33.55 -2.70
N GLU A 677 -23.57 -34.66 -3.18
CA GLU A 677 -23.71 -35.88 -2.39
C GLU A 677 -22.33 -36.34 -1.89
N LYS A 678 -22.26 -36.72 -0.60
CA LYS A 678 -20.99 -37.10 0.04
C LYS A 678 -20.39 -38.32 -0.64
N LEU A 679 -19.11 -38.23 -0.98
CA LEU A 679 -18.35 -39.38 -1.48
C LEU A 679 -17.89 -40.22 -0.30
N MET A 680 -18.09 -41.53 -0.39
CA MET A 680 -17.46 -42.49 0.51
C MET A 680 -16.07 -42.83 -0.01
N ILE A 681 -15.05 -42.66 0.84
CA ILE A 681 -13.66 -43.01 0.57
C ILE A 681 -13.27 -44.13 1.52
N VAL A 682 -12.90 -45.29 0.97
CA VAL A 682 -12.33 -46.40 1.76
C VAL A 682 -10.89 -46.10 2.07
N LEU A 683 -10.50 -46.27 3.34
CA LEU A 683 -9.13 -46.06 3.80
C LEU A 683 -8.35 -47.37 3.73
N ASP A 684 -7.14 -47.30 3.20
CA ASP A 684 -6.18 -48.40 3.09
C ASP A 684 -5.69 -48.89 4.46
N VAL A 685 -5.67 -47.99 5.44
CA VAL A 685 -5.47 -48.26 6.86
C VAL A 685 -6.54 -47.56 7.69
N PRO A 686 -7.01 -48.12 8.82
CA PRO A 686 -7.90 -47.40 9.71
C PRO A 686 -7.23 -46.10 10.19
N MET A 687 -7.95 -44.98 10.16
CA MET A 687 -7.45 -43.68 10.61
C MET A 687 -8.46 -43.00 11.53
N LYS A 688 -8.03 -42.03 12.33
CA LYS A 688 -8.90 -41.22 13.19
C LYS A 688 -9.23 -39.89 12.51
N PRO A 689 -10.50 -39.60 12.18
CA PRO A 689 -10.88 -38.31 11.64
C PRO A 689 -10.83 -37.24 12.73
N VAL A 690 -10.43 -36.05 12.35
CA VAL A 690 -10.50 -34.86 13.21
C VAL A 690 -11.72 -34.03 12.79
N ASP A 691 -12.53 -33.59 13.75
CA ASP A 691 -13.68 -32.72 13.47
C ASP A 691 -13.26 -31.25 13.29
N GLU A 692 -14.20 -30.39 12.91
CA GLU A 692 -13.94 -28.94 12.72
C GLU A 692 -13.58 -28.18 14.00
N ASN A 693 -13.70 -28.81 15.17
CA ASN A 693 -13.29 -28.26 16.46
C ASN A 693 -11.88 -28.73 16.87
N GLY A 694 -11.25 -29.61 16.10
CA GLY A 694 -9.96 -30.23 16.45
C GLY A 694 -10.08 -31.48 17.35
N ASN A 695 -11.29 -32.02 17.57
CA ASN A 695 -11.45 -33.24 18.35
C ASN A 695 -11.10 -34.47 17.51
N ILE A 696 -10.34 -35.40 18.09
CA ILE A 696 -9.93 -36.64 17.45
C ILE A 696 -10.99 -37.72 17.69
N GLY A 697 -11.52 -38.29 16.60
CA GLY A 697 -12.49 -39.38 16.64
C GLY A 697 -11.88 -40.78 16.83
N GLU A 698 -12.75 -41.78 16.75
CA GLU A 698 -12.35 -43.20 16.76
C GLU A 698 -11.79 -43.64 15.40
N TYR A 699 -11.12 -44.79 15.37
CA TYR A 699 -10.65 -45.38 14.12
C TYR A 699 -11.81 -45.76 13.19
N VAL A 700 -11.72 -45.32 11.94
CA VAL A 700 -12.67 -45.64 10.87
C VAL A 700 -11.95 -46.24 9.68
N THR A 701 -12.62 -47.11 8.93
CA THR A 701 -12.13 -47.68 7.67
C THR A 701 -12.68 -46.98 6.43
N GLU A 702 -13.63 -46.06 6.62
CA GLU A 702 -14.23 -45.26 5.55
C GLU A 702 -14.58 -43.86 6.07
N ILE A 703 -14.53 -42.87 5.18
CA ILE A 703 -14.93 -41.49 5.47
C ILE A 703 -15.90 -40.96 4.41
N HIS A 704 -16.74 -40.01 4.80
CA HIS A 704 -17.71 -39.36 3.92
C HIS A 704 -17.36 -37.88 3.74
N ILE A 705 -17.04 -37.47 2.52
CA ILE A 705 -16.58 -36.11 2.21
C ILE A 705 -17.53 -35.41 1.23
N GLY A 706 -18.12 -34.30 1.67
CA GLY A 706 -18.97 -33.40 0.90
C GLY A 706 -18.19 -32.43 0.03
N GLY A 707 -18.88 -31.66 -0.82
CA GLY A 707 -18.22 -30.70 -1.69
C GLY A 707 -17.57 -29.55 -0.91
N TYR A 708 -16.35 -29.18 -1.32
CA TYR A 708 -15.52 -28.18 -0.64
C TYR A 708 -15.37 -28.44 0.86
N GLU A 709 -15.23 -29.71 1.23
CA GLU A 709 -14.94 -30.15 2.60
C GLU A 709 -13.45 -30.53 2.67
N GLY A 710 -12.76 -30.00 3.68
CA GLY A 710 -11.42 -30.43 4.09
C GLY A 710 -11.52 -31.43 5.24
N LEU A 711 -10.57 -32.36 5.33
CA LEU A 711 -10.53 -33.36 6.40
C LEU A 711 -9.08 -33.71 6.77
N PHE A 712 -8.81 -33.80 8.07
CA PHE A 712 -7.58 -34.36 8.65
C PHE A 712 -7.86 -35.75 9.18
N LEU A 713 -6.97 -36.67 8.88
CA LEU A 713 -6.99 -38.05 9.34
C LEU A 713 -5.66 -38.34 10.04
N LEU A 714 -5.68 -38.99 11.20
CA LEU A 714 -4.48 -39.37 11.95
C LEU A 714 -4.28 -40.89 11.92
N TYR A 715 -3.02 -41.33 11.86
CA TYR A 715 -2.64 -42.74 11.91
C TYR A 715 -2.88 -43.39 13.28
#